data_AF-A0A318CTK1-F1
#
_entry.id   AF-A0A318CTK1-F1
#
_cell.length_a   1.000
_cell.length_b   1.000
_cell.length_c   1.000
_cell.angle_alpha   90.00
_cell.angle_beta   90.00
_cell.angle_gamma   90.00
#
_symmetry.space_group_name_H-M   'P 1'
#
loop_
_entity.id
_entity.type
_entity.pdbx_description
1 polymer ?
#
loop_
_entity_poly.entity_id
_entity_poly.type
_entity_poly.pdbx_seq_one_letter_code
_entity_poly.pdbx_strand_id
1 'polypeptide(L)'
;MKTPNVMRRPAVFTCRSFYLSVICLVLSLCFQFILISGTMGSISRPSATILGASLAYYGPKDTYFLADKIRDGLSRRLESHGYTVLLSKDRPPESLDDVIKDGKAQQVQFVFYGSISCLGEWLGLNLRLLDLKDADSKPEILFAKGDRHEIGTLLDQMEAEMIRVLAAPYLVAEVYVSGNRRVDTDAILQVTMTRAGDLFDPKIIASDIKSIYKMGYFNDVQVDVSESPSGRIVTFILKEKPAIRQIKFSGNKEISEEKIREVIDLKPYTVVQEKTLQENAEKIKALYMEKGYIGTNILASVEPVSEQAADVVFEITEGEQARVKAIEFQGNHTFSDKELKGLLETSEKRPLWIPSWSNIVALFKGDQAVLKEDALERDLGRIAAYYHNHGYVDAKVGRPAIRREGAWLYITIPIEEGSRYGVGRVGIEEDFFKDKEMLLSELKITQEPFFSQQILRQDILKLTDLYADEGFAYADITPRIEKDREKKLVNITLLVNTGPSVKFERIEIVGNTRTRDKVIRRELRVKELEPFSASGFRKSTQRLKRLGYFEDVNLIPSKGSSEEYMDLKVEVKEQPTGTFSIGAGYSSVENLMLMGEISQRNFLGKGQSLSFRGVIGSETNRYSLNFVEPYFRDTRLLLGAELYNWQYEYDDYTKDSKGGAVRFGYPLTDDLSMFVKLRMDDTDISDYSDNASTIILDSLDIHTTRSISTGFTYDTRDDYYNPAHGWNSKASLEYAGGLLGGDSAFVKLEGNIGYYHPIWKAVIGHLRCGIGYVSEGGNGKLPIYEKFFLGGIDSVRGFKYGRISPVDPDTGDRIGGEYMGFTQIETIFPILKNMGLNGVCFLDMGNVWKKDSAYDLSDLRKSVGFGVRWLSPMGPLRIEWGYNIDKEEGDDTSNWEFRMGGSF
;
A
#
# COMPACT_ATOMS: atom_id res chain seq x y z
N MET A 1 -13.58 3.62 74.10
CA MET A 1 -13.05 4.41 75.24
C MET A 1 -12.83 5.84 74.74
N LYS A 2 -13.50 6.82 75.38
CA LYS A 2 -13.36 8.30 75.30
C LYS A 2 -13.69 9.05 73.98
N THR A 3 -14.89 9.61 73.96
CA THR A 3 -15.36 10.88 73.31
C THR A 3 -14.91 12.11 74.15
N PRO A 4 -15.28 13.41 73.90
CA PRO A 4 -16.15 14.05 72.87
C PRO A 4 -15.57 15.36 72.24
N ASN A 5 -16.12 15.92 71.15
CA ASN A 5 -16.95 17.16 71.06
C ASN A 5 -16.86 17.68 69.60
N VAL A 6 -17.82 18.32 68.91
CA VAL A 6 -19.14 18.90 69.19
C VAL A 6 -19.95 18.98 67.87
N MET A 7 -21.26 18.91 68.01
CA MET A 7 -22.34 19.02 67.02
C MET A 7 -22.39 20.32 66.19
N ARG A 8 -22.89 20.23 64.94
CA ARG A 8 -24.19 20.83 64.50
C ARG A 8 -24.50 20.50 63.02
N ARG A 9 -25.66 19.85 62.78
CA ARG A 9 -26.56 20.10 61.62
C ARG A 9 -27.41 21.35 61.94
N PRO A 10 -28.25 21.95 61.06
CA PRO A 10 -28.50 21.72 59.62
C PRO A 10 -28.50 23.04 58.78
N ALA A 11 -28.48 22.96 57.45
CA ALA A 11 -29.15 23.96 56.60
C ALA A 11 -29.50 23.37 55.23
N VAL A 12 -30.80 23.19 55.03
CA VAL A 12 -31.45 23.14 53.73
C VAL A 12 -31.11 24.43 52.99
N PHE A 13 -30.50 24.36 51.81
CA PHE A 13 -30.63 25.44 50.84
C PHE A 13 -30.95 24.89 49.46
N THR A 14 -32.06 25.42 48.99
CA THR A 14 -32.83 25.08 47.82
C THR A 14 -32.08 25.40 46.53
N CYS A 15 -32.33 24.53 45.56
CA CYS A 15 -32.09 24.70 44.14
C CYS A 15 -32.66 26.07 43.67
N ARG A 16 -31.82 27.11 43.59
CA ARG A 16 -32.17 28.37 42.89
C ARG A 16 -31.01 29.27 42.45
N SER A 17 -29.74 28.87 42.63
CA SER A 17 -28.60 29.79 42.42
C SER A 17 -27.82 29.64 41.11
N PHE A 18 -27.98 28.57 40.33
CA PHE A 18 -27.18 28.39 39.10
C PHE A 18 -27.90 28.86 37.83
N TYR A 19 -29.24 28.79 37.81
CA TYR A 19 -30.04 29.39 36.74
C TYR A 19 -30.11 30.92 36.84
N LEU A 20 -29.93 31.52 38.03
CA LEU A 20 -29.93 32.98 38.18
C LEU A 20 -28.58 33.63 37.84
N SER A 21 -27.48 32.91 37.98
CA SER A 21 -26.14 33.41 37.61
C SER A 21 -25.86 33.26 36.11
N VAL A 22 -26.34 32.19 35.45
CA VAL A 22 -26.33 32.08 33.97
C VAL A 22 -27.42 32.99 33.36
N ILE A 23 -28.58 33.05 34.04
CA ILE A 23 -29.55 34.16 34.09
C ILE A 23 -28.98 35.56 33.83
N CYS A 24 -28.23 36.02 34.84
CA CYS A 24 -27.64 37.34 34.93
C CYS A 24 -26.38 37.50 34.08
N LEU A 25 -25.63 36.44 33.75
CA LEU A 25 -24.47 36.58 32.85
C LEU A 25 -24.93 36.72 31.39
N VAL A 26 -25.96 35.97 30.98
CA VAL A 26 -26.56 36.07 29.64
C VAL A 26 -27.41 37.35 29.54
N LEU A 27 -28.13 37.77 30.59
CA LEU A 27 -28.79 39.09 30.61
C LEU A 27 -27.79 40.25 30.73
N SER A 28 -26.64 40.10 31.39
CA SER A 28 -25.57 41.12 31.44
C SER A 28 -24.83 41.24 30.11
N LEU A 29 -24.62 40.14 29.39
CA LEU A 29 -24.07 40.14 28.03
C LEU A 29 -25.09 40.65 27.00
N CYS A 30 -26.38 40.42 27.19
CA CYS A 30 -27.44 41.03 26.38
C CYS A 30 -27.70 42.52 26.75
N PHE A 31 -27.50 42.94 28.00
CA PHE A 31 -27.62 44.37 28.38
C PHE A 31 -26.38 45.18 27.95
N GLN A 32 -25.19 44.58 27.88
CA GLN A 32 -24.02 45.22 27.28
C GLN A 32 -24.06 45.23 25.74
N PHE A 33 -24.86 44.37 25.10
CA PHE A 33 -25.15 44.48 23.66
C PHE A 33 -26.31 45.43 23.33
N ILE A 34 -27.13 45.85 24.31
CA ILE A 34 -28.19 46.85 24.09
C ILE A 34 -27.73 48.28 24.49
N LEU A 35 -26.71 48.43 25.34
CA LEU A 35 -26.14 49.74 25.70
C LEU A 35 -24.98 50.23 24.80
N ILE A 36 -24.70 49.53 23.70
CA ILE A 36 -23.92 50.07 22.57
C ILE A 36 -24.73 49.91 21.29
N SER A 37 -26.01 50.30 21.36
CA SER A 37 -26.82 50.63 20.18
C SER A 37 -27.19 52.12 20.12
N GLY A 38 -26.72 52.91 21.09
CA GLY A 38 -26.67 54.37 21.00
C GLY A 38 -25.30 54.79 20.50
N THR A 39 -25.28 55.58 19.41
CA THR A 39 -24.10 56.15 18.74
C THR A 39 -23.33 55.24 17.77
N MET A 40 -24.00 54.39 17.00
CA MET A 40 -23.55 54.21 15.61
C MET A 40 -24.28 55.24 14.77
N GLY A 41 -23.70 56.44 14.69
CA GLY A 41 -24.12 57.43 13.71
C GLY A 41 -24.13 56.76 12.34
N SER A 42 -25.27 56.83 11.66
CA SER A 42 -25.31 56.59 10.23
C SER A 42 -24.15 57.36 9.60
N ILE A 43 -23.34 56.69 8.79
CA ILE A 43 -22.32 57.36 7.98
C ILE A 43 -23.08 58.35 7.08
N SER A 44 -23.16 59.60 7.52
CA SER A 44 -23.41 60.72 6.64
C SER A 44 -22.15 60.87 5.80
N ARG A 45 -22.32 60.98 4.48
CA ARG A 45 -21.33 61.59 3.58
C ARG A 45 -20.67 62.78 4.28
N PRO A 46 -19.37 63.07 4.05
CA PRO A 46 -18.61 64.04 4.85
C PRO A 46 -19.41 65.32 5.02
N SER A 47 -20.04 65.49 6.20
CA SER A 47 -20.99 66.57 6.46
C SER A 47 -20.23 67.78 6.99
N ALA A 48 -19.10 68.11 6.38
CA ALA A 48 -18.31 69.24 6.80
C ALA A 48 -18.95 70.53 6.30
N THR A 49 -19.03 71.52 7.17
CA THR A 49 -19.45 72.87 6.78
C THR A 49 -18.22 73.61 6.26
N ILE A 50 -18.31 74.17 5.07
CA ILE A 50 -17.23 74.85 4.37
C ILE A 50 -17.62 76.31 4.18
N LEU A 51 -16.73 77.25 4.49
CA LEU A 51 -16.92 78.66 4.12
C LEU A 51 -16.22 78.93 2.78
N GLY A 52 -16.98 79.33 1.77
CA GLY A 52 -16.48 79.89 0.53
C GLY A 52 -16.26 81.39 0.68
N ALA A 53 -15.01 81.81 0.85
CA ALA A 53 -14.67 83.22 0.94
C ALA A 53 -14.75 83.91 -0.44
N SER A 54 -14.92 85.23 -0.44
CA SER A 54 -14.81 86.03 -1.66
C SER A 54 -13.42 85.89 -2.28
N LEU A 55 -13.36 85.65 -3.59
CA LEU A 55 -12.12 85.44 -4.32
C LEU A 55 -11.58 86.78 -4.83
N ALA A 56 -10.29 87.03 -4.61
CA ALA A 56 -9.62 88.21 -5.15
C ALA A 56 -9.54 88.10 -6.69
N TYR A 57 -9.91 89.17 -7.40
CA TYR A 57 -9.92 89.16 -8.86
C TYR A 57 -8.84 90.08 -9.44
N TYR A 58 -7.98 89.51 -10.30
CA TYR A 58 -6.92 90.22 -11.01
C TYR A 58 -7.17 90.14 -12.52
N GLY A 59 -7.79 91.17 -13.09
CA GLY A 59 -8.11 91.21 -14.51
C GLY A 59 -8.94 92.45 -14.92
N PRO A 60 -9.42 92.50 -16.17
CA PRO A 60 -10.26 93.60 -16.67
C PRO A 60 -11.56 93.77 -15.88
N LYS A 61 -12.01 95.02 -15.64
CA LYS A 61 -13.19 95.31 -14.80
C LYS A 61 -14.50 94.72 -15.33
N ASP A 62 -14.63 94.57 -16.65
CA ASP A 62 -15.79 93.99 -17.34
C ASP A 62 -15.97 92.49 -17.07
N THR A 63 -14.94 91.82 -16.55
CA THR A 63 -14.93 90.37 -16.28
C THR A 63 -14.87 90.03 -14.78
N TYR A 64 -15.00 91.03 -13.90
CA TYR A 64 -15.01 90.83 -12.43
C TYR A 64 -16.07 89.84 -11.94
N PHE A 65 -17.22 89.75 -12.63
CA PHE A 65 -18.31 88.81 -12.31
C PHE A 65 -17.86 87.33 -12.32
N LEU A 66 -16.73 87.00 -12.96
CA LEU A 66 -16.16 85.66 -12.98
C LEU A 66 -15.77 85.17 -11.58
N ALA A 67 -15.41 86.07 -10.66
CA ALA A 67 -15.03 85.69 -9.30
C ALA A 67 -16.20 85.10 -8.51
N ASP A 68 -17.35 85.77 -8.54
CA ASP A 68 -18.58 85.27 -7.94
C ASP A 68 -19.07 84.01 -8.66
N LYS A 69 -19.03 84.01 -10.01
CA LYS A 69 -19.47 82.86 -10.81
C LYS A 69 -18.68 81.58 -10.50
N ILE A 70 -17.37 81.68 -10.25
CA ILE A 70 -16.51 80.55 -9.89
C ILE A 70 -16.75 80.12 -8.45
N ARG A 71 -16.78 81.05 -7.49
CA ARG A 71 -17.07 80.73 -6.08
C ARG A 71 -18.40 80.00 -5.95
N ASP A 72 -19.45 80.52 -6.57
CA ASP A 72 -20.80 79.95 -6.52
C ASP A 72 -20.91 78.65 -7.32
N GLY A 73 -20.08 78.49 -8.36
CA GLY A 73 -19.94 77.26 -9.15
C GLY A 73 -19.30 76.13 -8.34
N LEU A 74 -18.20 76.40 -7.63
CA LEU A 74 -17.54 75.44 -6.73
C LEU A 74 -18.42 75.08 -5.55
N SER A 75 -19.13 76.06 -4.98
CA SER A 75 -20.02 75.84 -3.84
C SER A 75 -21.13 74.84 -4.17
N ARG A 76 -21.84 75.04 -5.30
CA ARG A 76 -22.89 74.11 -5.76
C ARG A 76 -22.37 72.69 -6.04
N ARG A 77 -21.14 72.60 -6.56
CA ARG A 77 -20.46 71.33 -6.83
C ARG A 77 -20.12 70.57 -5.54
N LEU A 78 -19.56 71.26 -4.55
CA LEU A 78 -19.31 70.72 -3.22
C LEU A 78 -20.61 70.35 -2.49
N GLU A 79 -21.67 71.16 -2.61
CA GLU A 79 -23.00 70.83 -2.09
C GLU A 79 -23.56 69.54 -2.71
N SER A 80 -23.35 69.33 -4.01
CA SER A 80 -23.77 68.09 -4.68
C SER A 80 -23.04 66.83 -4.14
N HIS A 81 -21.85 67.01 -3.56
CA HIS A 81 -21.08 65.98 -2.87
C HIS A 81 -21.41 65.80 -1.37
N GLY A 82 -22.37 66.58 -0.86
CA GLY A 82 -22.90 66.47 0.51
C GLY A 82 -22.27 67.41 1.53
N TYR A 83 -21.39 68.33 1.11
CA TYR A 83 -20.84 69.37 1.97
C TYR A 83 -21.87 70.51 2.16
N THR A 84 -21.86 71.16 3.32
CA THR A 84 -22.68 72.38 3.53
C THR A 84 -21.81 73.60 3.27
N VAL A 85 -22.09 74.38 2.23
CA VAL A 85 -21.25 75.54 1.90
C VAL A 85 -21.93 76.84 2.32
N LEU A 86 -21.27 77.61 3.20
CA LEU A 86 -21.65 78.97 3.55
C LEU A 86 -20.84 79.93 2.69
N LEU A 87 -21.45 81.00 2.18
CA LEU A 87 -20.76 82.01 1.37
C LEU A 87 -20.54 83.28 2.19
N SER A 88 -19.30 83.79 2.22
CA SER A 88 -19.02 85.10 2.80
C SER A 88 -19.44 86.22 1.83
N LYS A 89 -20.06 87.29 2.38
CA LYS A 89 -20.42 88.51 1.63
C LYS A 89 -19.37 89.63 1.78
N ASP A 90 -18.32 89.37 2.55
CA ASP A 90 -17.27 90.35 2.82
C ASP A 90 -16.28 90.44 1.65
N ARG A 91 -15.42 91.47 1.68
CA ARG A 91 -14.34 91.62 0.69
C ARG A 91 -13.41 90.41 0.73
N PRO A 92 -12.67 90.12 -0.37
CA PRO A 92 -11.65 89.07 -0.34
C PRO A 92 -10.71 89.28 0.85
N PRO A 93 -10.42 88.22 1.63
CA PRO A 93 -9.60 88.34 2.84
C PRO A 93 -8.18 88.81 2.49
N GLU A 94 -7.67 89.79 3.25
CA GLU A 94 -6.36 90.39 3.02
C GLU A 94 -5.22 89.60 3.70
N SER A 95 -5.55 88.84 4.75
CA SER A 95 -4.60 88.01 5.50
C SER A 95 -5.18 86.64 5.88
N LEU A 96 -4.31 85.68 6.23
CA LEU A 96 -4.72 84.37 6.75
C LEU A 96 -5.47 84.50 8.08
N ASP A 97 -5.14 85.50 8.89
CA ASP A 97 -5.80 85.76 10.18
C ASP A 97 -7.27 86.16 9.98
N ASP A 98 -7.59 86.91 8.91
CA ASP A 98 -8.96 87.26 8.54
C ASP A 98 -9.77 86.00 8.16
N VAL A 99 -9.16 85.11 7.37
CA VAL A 99 -9.78 83.82 6.97
C VAL A 99 -10.12 82.96 8.19
N ILE A 100 -9.18 82.83 9.13
CA ILE A 100 -9.36 82.04 10.35
C ILE A 100 -10.44 82.66 11.24
N LYS A 101 -10.43 83.98 11.40
CA LYS A 101 -11.41 84.72 12.20
C LYS A 101 -12.82 84.56 11.65
N ASP A 102 -13.00 84.75 10.35
CA ASP A 102 -14.30 84.65 9.68
C ASP A 102 -14.83 83.22 9.70
N GLY A 103 -13.96 82.25 9.43
CA GLY A 103 -14.34 80.84 9.47
C GLY A 103 -14.72 80.36 10.88
N LYS A 104 -14.00 80.78 11.92
CA LYS A 104 -14.35 80.50 13.32
C LYS A 104 -15.66 81.17 13.73
N ALA A 105 -15.90 82.42 13.29
CA ALA A 105 -17.14 83.12 13.58
C ALA A 105 -18.38 82.42 12.99
N GLN A 106 -18.23 81.81 11.81
CA GLN A 106 -19.28 81.04 11.14
C GLN A 106 -19.34 79.56 11.56
N GLN A 107 -18.51 79.14 12.53
CA GLN A 107 -18.43 77.76 13.04
C GLN A 107 -18.23 76.70 11.93
N VAL A 108 -17.50 77.06 10.87
CA VAL A 108 -17.21 76.13 9.76
C VAL A 108 -15.97 75.29 10.05
N GLN A 109 -15.88 74.11 9.43
CA GLN A 109 -14.71 73.22 9.55
C GLN A 109 -13.62 73.56 8.54
N PHE A 110 -13.99 73.84 7.29
CA PHE A 110 -13.04 74.21 6.25
C PHE A 110 -13.33 75.60 5.71
N VAL A 111 -12.29 76.30 5.22
CA VAL A 111 -12.44 77.55 4.47
C VAL A 111 -11.69 77.43 3.17
N PHE A 112 -12.33 77.71 2.04
CA PHE A 112 -11.64 77.93 0.79
C PHE A 112 -11.63 79.42 0.43
N TYR A 113 -10.47 79.93 0.06
CA TYR A 113 -10.24 81.33 -0.32
C TYR A 113 -9.14 81.39 -1.37
N GLY A 114 -8.92 82.54 -2.00
CA GLY A 114 -7.82 82.67 -2.96
C GLY A 114 -8.07 83.73 -3.99
N SER A 115 -7.51 83.52 -5.18
CA SER A 115 -7.54 84.50 -6.26
C SER A 115 -7.79 83.89 -7.63
N ILE A 116 -8.35 84.72 -8.50
CA ILE A 116 -8.61 84.44 -9.89
C ILE A 116 -7.86 85.48 -10.71
N SER A 117 -7.06 85.01 -11.66
CA SER A 117 -6.33 85.86 -12.60
C SER A 117 -6.89 85.66 -14.01
N CYS A 118 -7.28 86.74 -14.68
CA CYS A 118 -7.79 86.72 -16.05
C CYS A 118 -6.86 87.52 -16.97
N LEU A 119 -6.24 86.84 -17.93
CA LEU A 119 -5.27 87.44 -18.87
C LEU A 119 -5.64 87.04 -20.31
N GLY A 120 -6.34 87.94 -21.00
CA GLY A 120 -6.93 87.65 -22.31
C GLY A 120 -7.99 86.55 -22.20
N GLU A 121 -7.79 85.45 -22.92
CA GLU A 121 -8.65 84.27 -22.90
C GLU A 121 -8.32 83.28 -21.77
N TRP A 122 -7.21 83.47 -21.07
CA TRP A 122 -6.76 82.55 -20.02
C TRP A 122 -7.28 82.92 -18.64
N LEU A 123 -7.77 81.92 -17.91
CA LEU A 123 -8.19 82.01 -16.52
C LEU A 123 -7.31 81.12 -15.65
N GLY A 124 -6.73 81.68 -14.60
CA GLY A 124 -5.98 80.96 -13.58
C GLY A 124 -6.70 81.03 -12.23
N LEU A 125 -6.94 79.88 -11.62
CA LEU A 125 -7.50 79.73 -10.29
C LEU A 125 -6.37 79.34 -9.33
N ASN A 126 -6.16 80.14 -8.30
CA ASN A 126 -5.23 79.82 -7.21
C ASN A 126 -6.00 79.90 -5.90
N LEU A 127 -6.50 78.74 -5.47
CA LEU A 127 -7.28 78.58 -4.26
C LEU A 127 -6.43 77.98 -3.16
N ARG A 128 -6.84 78.24 -1.93
CA ARG A 128 -6.27 77.68 -0.71
C ARG A 128 -7.40 77.10 0.10
N LEU A 129 -7.22 75.88 0.58
CA LEU A 129 -8.15 75.20 1.47
C LEU A 129 -7.50 75.07 2.85
N LEU A 130 -8.18 75.54 3.88
CA LEU A 130 -7.70 75.54 5.26
C LEU A 130 -8.64 74.70 6.13
N ASP A 131 -8.09 73.76 6.91
CA ASP A 131 -8.82 73.07 7.98
C ASP A 131 -8.68 73.88 9.28
N LEU A 132 -9.81 74.31 9.84
CA LEU A 132 -9.84 75.12 11.07
C LEU A 132 -9.84 74.28 12.35
N LYS A 133 -9.96 72.94 12.26
CA LYS A 133 -9.84 72.05 13.42
C LYS A 133 -8.39 71.84 13.84
N ASP A 134 -7.46 71.87 12.89
CA ASP A 134 -6.03 71.77 13.15
C ASP A 134 -5.41 73.18 13.17
N ALA A 135 -5.09 73.66 14.37
CA ALA A 135 -4.68 75.04 14.62
C ALA A 135 -3.32 75.41 13.98
N ASP A 136 -2.52 74.42 13.60
CA ASP A 136 -1.20 74.60 12.96
C ASP A 136 -1.21 74.26 11.46
N SER A 137 -2.37 73.94 10.87
CA SER A 137 -2.43 73.50 9.47
C SER A 137 -2.07 74.63 8.50
N LYS A 138 -1.14 74.34 7.59
CA LYS A 138 -0.84 75.24 6.47
C LYS A 138 -1.94 75.09 5.42
N PRO A 139 -2.42 76.18 4.80
CA PRO A 139 -3.42 76.07 3.74
C PRO A 139 -2.90 75.22 2.58
N GLU A 140 -3.67 74.23 2.16
CA GLU A 140 -3.39 73.44 0.97
C GLU A 140 -3.63 74.29 -0.28
N ILE A 141 -2.64 74.37 -1.17
CA ILE A 141 -2.68 75.25 -2.34
C ILE A 141 -3.17 74.45 -3.54
N LEU A 142 -4.29 74.89 -4.14
CA LEU A 142 -4.94 74.27 -5.28
C LEU A 142 -4.85 75.20 -6.49
N PHE A 143 -4.37 74.68 -7.63
CA PHE A 143 -4.19 75.47 -8.84
C PHE A 143 -4.86 74.83 -10.05
N ALA A 144 -5.58 75.63 -10.83
CA ALA A 144 -6.12 75.21 -12.13
C ALA A 144 -5.99 76.35 -13.15
N LYS A 145 -5.76 76.01 -14.43
CA LYS A 145 -5.63 76.98 -15.53
C LYS A 145 -6.38 76.47 -16.76
N GLY A 146 -7.11 77.35 -17.43
CA GLY A 146 -7.89 77.00 -18.61
C GLY A 146 -8.40 78.22 -19.36
N ASP A 147 -9.25 77.98 -20.36
CA ASP A 147 -9.91 79.03 -21.15
C ASP A 147 -11.10 79.62 -20.37
N ARG A 148 -11.27 80.94 -20.42
CA ARG A 148 -12.38 81.65 -19.76
C ARG A 148 -13.76 81.32 -20.35
N HIS A 149 -13.82 80.75 -21.55
CA HIS A 149 -15.05 80.24 -22.16
C HIS A 149 -15.41 78.84 -21.67
N GLU A 150 -14.47 78.11 -21.08
CA GLU A 150 -14.63 76.74 -20.58
C GLU A 150 -14.57 76.68 -19.04
N ILE A 151 -15.31 77.56 -18.37
CA ILE A 151 -15.34 77.61 -16.88
C ILE A 151 -15.78 76.27 -16.28
N GLY A 152 -16.60 75.50 -16.99
CA GLY A 152 -17.09 74.19 -16.53
C GLY A 152 -15.96 73.20 -16.21
N THR A 153 -15.01 73.01 -17.14
CA THR A 153 -13.86 72.10 -16.99
C THR A 153 -12.87 72.57 -15.92
N LEU A 154 -12.68 73.88 -15.80
CA LEU A 154 -11.89 74.48 -14.71
C LEU A 154 -12.51 74.21 -13.33
N LEU A 155 -13.84 74.29 -13.24
CA LEU A 155 -14.57 73.95 -12.01
C LEU A 155 -14.53 72.45 -11.71
N ASP A 156 -14.62 71.57 -12.72
CA ASP A 156 -14.49 70.11 -12.55
C ASP A 156 -13.10 69.73 -11.99
N GLN A 157 -12.03 70.33 -12.53
CA GLN A 157 -10.66 70.09 -12.07
C GLN A 157 -10.46 70.55 -10.62
N MET A 158 -10.95 71.75 -10.28
CA MET A 158 -10.82 72.29 -8.94
C MET A 158 -11.70 71.54 -7.92
N GLU A 159 -12.89 71.11 -8.33
CA GLU A 159 -13.76 70.25 -7.51
C GLU A 159 -13.08 68.92 -7.16
N ALA A 160 -12.46 68.26 -8.13
CA ALA A 160 -11.75 66.99 -7.89
C ALA A 160 -10.61 67.16 -6.88
N GLU A 161 -9.81 68.22 -7.02
CA GLU A 161 -8.72 68.53 -6.08
C GLU A 161 -9.25 68.90 -4.68
N MET A 162 -10.33 69.68 -4.59
CA MET A 162 -10.95 70.02 -3.30
C MET A 162 -11.52 68.78 -2.60
N ILE A 163 -12.24 67.92 -3.32
CA ILE A 163 -12.82 66.69 -2.74
C ILE A 163 -11.74 65.76 -2.21
N ARG A 164 -10.62 65.64 -2.94
CA ARG A 164 -9.49 64.81 -2.52
C ARG A 164 -8.93 65.25 -1.16
N VAL A 165 -8.75 66.55 -0.95
CA VAL A 165 -8.25 67.09 0.33
C VAL A 165 -9.32 66.97 1.43
N LEU A 166 -10.59 67.23 1.11
CA LEU A 166 -11.70 67.16 2.08
C LEU A 166 -12.02 65.73 2.55
N ALA A 167 -11.76 64.72 1.71
CA ALA A 167 -11.99 63.31 2.04
C ALA A 167 -10.83 62.64 2.78
N ALA A 168 -9.61 63.23 2.73
CA ALA A 168 -8.39 62.64 3.29
C ALA A 168 -8.49 62.13 4.74
N PRO A 169 -9.14 62.83 5.70
CA PRO A 169 -9.29 62.36 7.09
C PRO A 169 -10.12 61.07 7.25
N TYR A 170 -10.88 60.72 6.21
CA TYR A 170 -11.81 59.58 6.20
C TYR A 170 -11.29 58.41 5.35
N LEU A 171 -10.13 58.57 4.71
CA LEU A 171 -9.48 57.52 3.93
C LEU A 171 -8.55 56.69 4.82
N VAL A 172 -8.38 55.42 4.47
CA VAL A 172 -7.36 54.55 5.04
C VAL A 172 -6.02 54.93 4.40
N ALA A 173 -5.11 55.46 5.20
CA ALA A 173 -3.78 55.84 4.74
C ALA A 173 -2.92 54.59 4.49
N GLU A 174 -2.85 53.71 5.49
CA GLU A 174 -2.02 52.51 5.48
C GLU A 174 -2.68 51.38 6.28
N VAL A 175 -2.37 50.14 5.93
CA VAL A 175 -2.81 48.93 6.64
C VAL A 175 -1.59 48.14 7.08
N TYR A 176 -1.46 47.94 8.39
CA TYR A 176 -0.38 47.17 9.01
C TYR A 176 -0.91 45.89 9.65
N VAL A 177 -0.02 44.90 9.75
CA VAL A 177 -0.26 43.68 10.51
C VAL A 177 0.89 43.52 11.50
N SER A 178 0.56 43.21 12.75
CA SER A 178 1.50 43.07 13.85
C SER A 178 1.18 41.82 14.67
N GLY A 179 2.21 41.18 15.22
CA GLY A 179 2.07 39.98 16.05
C GLY A 179 2.07 38.66 15.26
N ASN A 180 2.03 38.71 13.92
CA ASN A 180 2.33 37.56 13.07
C ASN A 180 3.84 37.29 13.02
N ARG A 181 4.20 36.02 12.98
CA ARG A 181 5.58 35.52 12.89
C ARG A 181 5.70 34.38 11.89
N ARG A 182 4.76 33.42 11.91
CA ARG A 182 4.74 32.27 10.99
C ARG A 182 3.85 32.51 9.79
N VAL A 183 2.77 33.26 9.96
CA VAL A 183 1.87 33.60 8.86
C VAL A 183 2.36 34.89 8.22
N ASP A 184 2.65 34.85 6.92
CA ASP A 184 3.12 36.02 6.19
C ASP A 184 2.06 37.12 6.17
N THR A 185 2.53 38.37 6.32
CA THR A 185 1.69 39.56 6.31
C THR A 185 0.83 39.65 5.04
N ASP A 186 1.39 39.32 3.88
CA ASP A 186 0.68 39.38 2.60
C ASP A 186 -0.49 38.39 2.53
N ALA A 187 -0.34 37.20 3.12
CA ALA A 187 -1.41 36.19 3.15
C ALA A 187 -2.59 36.65 4.02
N ILE A 188 -2.30 37.39 5.10
CA ILE A 188 -3.30 38.00 5.97
C ILE A 188 -3.99 39.14 5.23
N LEU A 189 -3.23 40.01 4.55
CA LEU A 189 -3.78 41.12 3.79
C LEU A 189 -4.65 40.63 2.61
N GLN A 190 -4.33 39.51 1.96
CA GLN A 190 -5.16 38.93 0.89
C GLN A 190 -6.59 38.58 1.32
N VAL A 191 -6.79 38.14 2.57
CA VAL A 191 -8.14 37.77 3.07
C VAL A 191 -8.91 38.95 3.67
N THR A 192 -8.25 40.10 3.86
CA THR A 192 -8.88 41.36 4.26
C THR A 192 -9.38 42.12 3.03
N MET A 193 -10.46 42.87 3.18
CA MET A 193 -11.04 43.74 2.16
C MET A 193 -10.50 45.17 2.24
N THR A 194 -10.09 45.63 3.43
CA THR A 194 -9.56 46.99 3.63
C THR A 194 -8.22 47.19 2.90
N ARG A 195 -8.11 48.24 2.09
CA ARG A 195 -6.87 48.65 1.41
C ARG A 195 -6.54 50.12 1.66
N ALA A 196 -5.27 50.47 1.48
CA ALA A 196 -4.84 51.86 1.45
C ALA A 196 -5.56 52.60 0.31
N GLY A 197 -6.13 53.77 0.61
CA GLY A 197 -6.95 54.59 -0.29
C GLY A 197 -8.45 54.36 -0.19
N ASP A 198 -8.92 53.33 0.52
CA ASP A 198 -10.36 53.08 0.72
C ASP A 198 -10.97 54.06 1.74
N LEU A 199 -12.29 54.26 1.66
CA LEU A 199 -13.04 54.91 2.75
C LEU A 199 -13.04 54.01 3.98
N PHE A 200 -12.70 54.58 5.14
CA PHE A 200 -12.73 53.84 6.39
C PHE A 200 -14.18 53.49 6.79
N ASP A 201 -14.51 52.19 6.77
CA ASP A 201 -15.80 51.66 7.21
C ASP A 201 -15.62 50.62 8.33
N PRO A 202 -16.09 50.89 9.56
CA PRO A 202 -16.06 49.94 10.67
C PRO A 202 -16.71 48.57 10.37
N LYS A 203 -17.69 48.51 9.46
CA LYS A 203 -18.35 47.23 9.09
C LYS A 203 -17.43 46.34 8.27
N ILE A 204 -16.64 46.94 7.38
CA ILE A 204 -15.63 46.22 6.59
C ILE A 204 -14.54 45.70 7.53
N ILE A 205 -14.07 46.53 8.46
CA ILE A 205 -13.10 46.13 9.49
C ILE A 205 -13.59 44.93 10.32
N ALA A 206 -14.84 44.93 10.76
CA ALA A 206 -15.41 43.79 11.50
C ALA A 206 -15.47 42.52 10.65
N SER A 207 -15.73 42.65 9.34
CA SER A 207 -15.68 41.51 8.41
C SER A 207 -14.25 41.00 8.22
N ASP A 208 -13.27 41.90 8.15
CA ASP A 208 -11.85 41.56 8.02
C ASP A 208 -11.33 40.81 9.24
N ILE A 209 -11.66 41.27 10.45
CA ILE A 209 -11.36 40.54 11.70
C ILE A 209 -11.91 39.11 11.61
N LYS A 210 -13.16 38.95 11.14
CA LYS A 210 -13.79 37.63 11.00
C LYS A 210 -13.10 36.77 9.93
N SER A 211 -12.65 37.36 8.83
CA SER A 211 -11.90 36.65 7.78
C SER A 211 -10.54 36.18 8.27
N ILE A 212 -9.79 37.04 8.98
CA ILE A 212 -8.50 36.70 9.59
C ILE A 212 -8.68 35.58 10.63
N TYR A 213 -9.70 35.69 11.49
CA TYR A 213 -9.98 34.66 12.49
C TYR A 213 -10.34 33.31 11.84
N LYS A 214 -11.07 33.32 10.72
CA LYS A 214 -11.41 32.12 9.93
C LYS A 214 -10.20 31.42 9.30
N MET A 215 -9.04 32.09 9.17
CA MET A 215 -7.81 31.43 8.73
C MET A 215 -7.36 30.33 9.72
N GLY A 216 -7.82 30.39 10.97
CA GLY A 216 -7.62 29.34 11.97
C GLY A 216 -6.28 29.38 12.71
N TYR A 217 -5.36 30.28 12.31
CA TYR A 217 -4.00 30.38 12.85
C TYR A 217 -3.85 31.25 14.10
N PHE A 218 -4.87 32.01 14.49
CA PHE A 218 -4.79 33.01 15.56
C PHE A 218 -5.76 32.71 16.71
N ASN A 219 -5.32 32.93 17.95
CA ASN A 219 -6.12 32.86 19.17
C ASN A 219 -6.91 34.15 19.41
N ASP A 220 -6.34 35.29 18.98
CA ASP A 220 -6.94 36.60 19.15
C ASP A 220 -6.59 37.49 17.95
N VAL A 221 -7.54 38.31 17.53
CA VAL A 221 -7.44 39.24 16.40
C VAL A 221 -8.05 40.56 16.84
N GLN A 222 -7.20 41.53 17.12
CA GLN A 222 -7.59 42.88 17.50
C GLN A 222 -7.27 43.85 16.37
N VAL A 223 -7.92 45.01 16.37
CA VAL A 223 -7.60 46.09 15.44
C VAL A 223 -7.38 47.37 16.23
N ASP A 224 -6.30 48.07 15.89
CA ASP A 224 -6.01 49.40 16.40
C ASP A 224 -6.08 50.40 15.25
N VAL A 225 -6.70 51.56 15.49
CA VAL A 225 -6.93 52.59 14.46
C VAL A 225 -6.39 53.91 14.99
N SER A 226 -5.34 54.42 14.35
CA SER A 226 -4.73 55.71 14.68
C SER A 226 -4.95 56.74 13.58
N GLU A 227 -5.00 58.02 13.97
CA GLU A 227 -5.19 59.13 13.03
C GLU A 227 -3.84 59.69 12.57
N SER A 228 -3.72 60.00 11.28
CA SER A 228 -2.56 60.63 10.65
C SER A 228 -3.03 61.80 9.75
N PRO A 229 -2.19 62.82 9.49
CA PRO A 229 -2.48 63.87 8.51
C PRO A 229 -2.85 63.34 7.10
N SER A 230 -2.43 62.13 6.77
CA SER A 230 -2.72 61.45 5.50
C SER A 230 -3.95 60.53 5.52
N GLY A 231 -4.65 60.39 6.66
CA GLY A 231 -5.81 59.52 6.84
C GLY A 231 -5.69 58.59 8.06
N ARG A 232 -6.49 57.53 8.13
CA ARG A 232 -6.49 56.55 9.23
C ARG A 232 -5.52 55.40 8.96
N ILE A 233 -4.71 55.05 9.95
CA ILE A 233 -3.83 53.87 9.91
C ILE A 233 -4.51 52.73 10.65
N VAL A 234 -4.74 51.62 9.96
CA VAL A 234 -5.38 50.42 10.50
C VAL A 234 -4.32 49.37 10.79
N THR A 235 -4.17 48.95 12.04
CA THR A 235 -3.21 47.92 12.45
C THR A 235 -3.95 46.70 12.99
N PHE A 236 -3.84 45.56 12.31
CA PHE A 236 -4.32 44.27 12.84
C PHE A 236 -3.28 43.69 13.80
N ILE A 237 -3.65 43.54 15.08
CA ILE A 237 -2.81 42.98 16.14
C ILE A 237 -3.23 41.54 16.38
N LEU A 238 -2.32 40.59 16.14
CA LEU A 238 -2.61 39.17 16.07
C LEU A 238 -1.87 38.40 17.17
N LYS A 239 -2.55 37.46 17.82
CA LYS A 239 -1.91 36.46 18.69
C LYS A 239 -1.97 35.09 18.02
N GLU A 240 -0.85 34.64 17.44
CA GLU A 240 -0.76 33.33 16.80
C GLU A 240 -1.02 32.16 17.79
N LYS A 241 -1.55 31.06 17.25
CA LYS A 241 -1.69 29.80 17.98
C LYS A 241 -0.34 29.10 18.14
N PRO A 242 -0.13 28.38 19.25
CA PRO A 242 1.08 27.58 19.42
C PRO A 242 1.16 26.46 18.37
N ALA A 243 2.38 26.11 17.99
CA ALA A 243 2.64 24.95 17.15
C ALA A 243 2.77 23.69 18.01
N ILE A 244 2.41 22.55 17.45
CA ILE A 244 2.55 21.24 18.08
C ILE A 244 4.04 20.94 18.21
N ARG A 245 4.56 20.83 19.43
CA ARG A 245 5.94 20.40 19.66
C ARG A 245 6.05 18.89 19.53
N GLN A 246 5.15 18.18 20.19
CA GLN A 246 5.06 16.72 20.18
C GLN A 246 3.63 16.26 20.49
N ILE A 247 3.35 15.02 20.13
CA ILE A 247 2.07 14.35 20.38
C ILE A 247 2.33 13.19 21.35
N LYS A 248 1.67 13.22 22.50
CA LYS A 248 1.75 12.20 23.55
C LYS A 248 0.45 11.40 23.60
N PHE A 249 0.59 10.12 23.88
CA PHE A 249 -0.53 9.22 24.16
C PHE A 249 -0.38 8.72 25.60
N SER A 250 -1.50 8.60 26.30
CA SER A 250 -1.56 8.08 27.66
C SER A 250 -2.75 7.15 27.80
N GLY A 251 -2.57 6.03 28.52
CA GLY A 251 -3.63 5.06 28.76
C GLY A 251 -3.81 3.99 27.68
N ASN A 252 -3.03 4.04 26.59
CA ASN A 252 -3.00 2.99 25.56
C ASN A 252 -2.16 1.78 26.01
N LYS A 253 -2.81 0.74 26.53
CA LYS A 253 -2.15 -0.52 26.94
C LYS A 253 -2.31 -1.61 25.89
N GLU A 254 -3.45 -1.63 25.20
CA GLU A 254 -3.80 -2.70 24.25
C GLU A 254 -3.36 -2.40 22.81
N ILE A 255 -3.15 -1.12 22.46
CA ILE A 255 -2.69 -0.68 21.14
C ILE A 255 -1.39 0.12 21.28
N SER A 256 -0.35 -0.27 20.53
CA SER A 256 0.94 0.43 20.54
C SER A 256 0.82 1.84 19.97
N GLU A 257 1.65 2.77 20.48
CA GLU A 257 1.68 4.15 20.00
C GLU A 257 1.96 4.26 18.49
N GLU A 258 2.82 3.40 17.95
CA GLU A 258 3.15 3.38 16.52
C GLU A 258 1.91 3.16 15.66
N LYS A 259 1.04 2.24 16.08
CA LYS A 259 -0.20 1.95 15.34
C LYS A 259 -1.20 3.10 15.42
N ILE A 260 -1.24 3.79 16.56
CA ILE A 260 -2.07 5.00 16.71
C ILE A 260 -1.54 6.11 15.81
N ARG A 261 -0.22 6.27 15.71
CA ARG A 261 0.46 7.26 14.84
C ARG A 261 0.19 7.05 13.35
N GLU A 262 -0.04 5.83 12.90
CA GLU A 262 -0.37 5.54 11.49
C GLU A 262 -1.75 6.09 11.06
N VAL A 263 -2.69 6.23 11.99
CA VAL A 263 -4.09 6.61 11.69
C VAL A 263 -4.33 8.11 11.86
N ILE A 264 -3.56 8.77 12.72
CA ILE A 264 -3.65 10.22 12.92
C ILE A 264 -2.94 10.99 11.81
N ASP A 265 -3.47 12.16 11.43
CA ASP A 265 -2.88 13.07 10.44
C ASP A 265 -2.21 14.30 11.08
N LEU A 266 -2.17 14.36 12.41
CA LEU A 266 -1.44 15.38 13.17
C LEU A 266 0.07 15.16 13.06
N LYS A 267 0.79 16.21 12.68
CA LYS A 267 2.25 16.22 12.60
C LYS A 267 2.83 17.21 13.60
N PRO A 268 4.02 16.94 14.16
CA PRO A 268 4.79 17.97 14.85
C PRO A 268 5.02 19.18 13.94
N TYR A 269 5.18 20.34 14.56
CA TYR A 269 5.42 21.66 13.96
C TYR A 269 4.23 22.28 13.19
N THR A 270 3.05 21.66 13.19
CA THR A 270 1.83 22.28 12.64
C THR A 270 1.09 23.09 13.70
N VAL A 271 0.22 24.00 13.29
CA VAL A 271 -0.58 24.83 14.20
C VAL A 271 -1.72 24.01 14.81
N VAL A 272 -1.91 24.14 16.13
CA VAL A 272 -2.99 23.44 16.84
C VAL A 272 -4.35 23.98 16.41
N GLN A 273 -5.21 23.10 15.88
CA GLN A 273 -6.61 23.41 15.56
C GLN A 273 -7.53 22.46 16.33
N GLU A 274 -8.50 23.02 17.05
CA GLU A 274 -9.41 22.24 17.90
C GLU A 274 -10.27 21.24 17.11
N LYS A 275 -10.69 21.64 15.90
CA LYS A 275 -11.40 20.75 14.97
C LYS A 275 -10.56 19.52 14.61
N THR A 276 -9.29 19.73 14.25
CA THR A 276 -8.37 18.66 13.89
C THR A 276 -8.07 17.74 15.07
N LEU A 277 -7.99 18.28 16.30
CA LEU A 277 -7.84 17.47 17.51
C LEU A 277 -9.02 16.52 17.74
N GLN A 278 -10.25 17.02 17.59
CA GLN A 278 -11.45 16.21 17.73
C GLN A 278 -11.57 15.17 16.60
N GLU A 279 -11.28 15.54 15.35
CA GLU A 279 -11.24 14.60 14.22
C GLU A 279 -10.22 13.47 14.47
N ASN A 280 -9.05 13.79 15.01
CA ASN A 280 -8.04 12.77 15.36
C ASN A 280 -8.46 11.92 16.57
N ALA A 281 -9.10 12.50 17.58
CA ALA A 281 -9.65 11.71 18.70
C ALA A 281 -10.69 10.69 18.19
N GLU A 282 -11.58 11.08 17.26
CA GLU A 282 -12.53 10.15 16.65
C GLU A 282 -11.83 9.09 15.77
N LYS A 283 -10.74 9.42 15.07
CA LYS A 283 -9.93 8.43 14.33
C LYS A 283 -9.30 7.38 15.25
N ILE A 284 -8.72 7.81 16.38
CA ILE A 284 -8.15 6.89 17.36
C ILE A 284 -9.26 6.03 17.97
N LYS A 285 -10.43 6.61 18.26
CA LYS A 285 -11.58 5.87 18.78
C LYS A 285 -12.10 4.85 17.77
N ALA A 286 -12.14 5.21 16.49
CA ALA A 286 -12.47 4.30 15.40
C ALA A 286 -11.47 3.13 15.29
N LEU A 287 -10.16 3.39 15.46
CA LEU A 287 -9.13 2.34 15.52
C LEU A 287 -9.38 1.37 16.69
N TYR A 288 -9.72 1.87 17.88
CA TYR A 288 -10.09 1.01 19.01
C TYR A 288 -11.37 0.22 18.74
N MET A 289 -12.39 0.84 18.12
CA MET A 289 -13.62 0.16 17.71
C MET A 289 -13.37 -0.93 16.68
N GLU A 290 -12.50 -0.70 15.69
CA GLU A 290 -12.08 -1.70 14.69
C GLU A 290 -11.39 -2.90 15.36
N LYS A 291 -10.66 -2.66 16.45
CA LYS A 291 -10.02 -3.70 17.28
C LYS A 291 -10.97 -4.33 18.31
N GLY A 292 -12.26 -3.95 18.30
CA GLY A 292 -13.30 -4.52 19.15
C GLY A 292 -13.45 -3.88 20.53
N TYR A 293 -12.72 -2.82 20.84
CA TYR A 293 -12.79 -2.14 22.13
C TYR A 293 -13.95 -1.14 22.16
N ILE A 294 -15.07 -1.57 22.74
CA ILE A 294 -16.30 -0.76 22.82
C ILE A 294 -16.33 0.03 24.13
N GLY A 295 -16.78 1.28 24.08
CA GLY A 295 -16.82 2.17 25.25
C GLY A 295 -15.49 2.91 25.47
N THR A 296 -14.56 2.83 24.51
CA THR A 296 -13.33 3.61 24.52
C THR A 296 -13.64 5.10 24.46
N ASN A 297 -13.08 5.86 25.38
CA ASN A 297 -13.19 7.32 25.44
C ASN A 297 -11.82 7.96 25.24
N ILE A 298 -11.77 9.05 24.46
CA ILE A 298 -10.53 9.73 24.11
C ILE A 298 -10.68 11.21 24.42
N LEU A 299 -9.90 11.70 25.38
CA LEU A 299 -9.84 13.10 25.74
C LEU A 299 -8.60 13.70 25.07
N ALA A 300 -8.83 14.62 24.12
CA ALA A 300 -7.77 15.40 23.50
C ALA A 300 -7.60 16.71 24.25
N SER A 301 -6.38 17.01 24.69
CA SER A 301 -6.03 18.25 25.38
C SER A 301 -4.76 18.87 24.81
N VAL A 302 -4.60 20.18 25.04
CA VAL A 302 -3.46 20.97 24.59
C VAL A 302 -2.78 21.53 25.82
N GLU A 303 -1.55 21.07 26.07
CA GLU A 303 -0.73 21.52 27.19
C GLU A 303 0.27 22.58 26.68
N PRO A 304 0.10 23.87 27.00
CA PRO A 304 1.03 24.90 26.58
C PRO A 304 2.39 24.71 27.27
N VAL A 305 3.45 24.59 26.47
CA VAL A 305 4.84 24.53 26.95
C VAL A 305 5.47 25.93 26.94
N SER A 306 5.05 26.77 26.00
CA SER A 306 5.38 28.19 25.89
C SER A 306 4.29 28.92 25.10
N GLU A 307 4.38 30.25 24.99
CA GLU A 307 3.52 31.06 24.10
C GLU A 307 3.56 30.57 22.63
N GLN A 308 4.61 29.84 22.22
CA GLN A 308 4.82 29.43 20.83
C GLN A 308 4.62 27.93 20.59
N ALA A 309 4.65 27.11 21.64
CA ALA A 309 4.68 25.66 21.52
C ALA A 309 3.78 24.99 22.54
N ALA A 310 3.02 23.99 22.11
CA ALA A 310 2.17 23.17 22.96
C ALA A 310 2.37 21.69 22.67
N ASP A 311 2.23 20.86 23.70
CA ASP A 311 2.13 19.42 23.56
C ASP A 311 0.65 19.05 23.36
N VAL A 312 0.37 18.16 22.42
CA VAL A 312 -0.97 17.57 22.25
C VAL A 312 -0.98 16.26 23.00
N VAL A 313 -1.94 16.09 23.91
CA VAL A 313 -2.07 14.88 24.73
C VAL A 313 -3.41 14.22 24.43
N PHE A 314 -3.36 12.96 24.02
CA PHE A 314 -4.54 12.09 23.92
C PHE A 314 -4.55 11.14 25.12
N GLU A 315 -5.47 11.39 26.06
CA GLU A 315 -5.75 10.48 27.17
C GLU A 315 -6.81 9.47 26.74
N ILE A 316 -6.42 8.20 26.70
CA ILE A 316 -7.23 7.10 26.21
C ILE A 316 -7.70 6.29 27.41
N THR A 317 -9.01 6.25 27.61
CA THR A 317 -9.66 5.29 28.52
C THR A 317 -10.16 4.13 27.69
N GLU A 318 -9.41 3.03 27.71
CA GLU A 318 -9.73 1.83 26.92
C GLU A 318 -11.03 1.17 27.40
N GLY A 319 -11.90 0.83 26.45
CA GLY A 319 -13.13 0.12 26.71
C GLY A 319 -12.94 -1.40 26.87
N GLU A 320 -14.04 -2.14 27.07
CA GLU A 320 -14.00 -3.59 27.08
C GLU A 320 -13.99 -4.15 25.66
N GLN A 321 -13.16 -5.17 25.42
CA GLN A 321 -13.11 -5.85 24.14
C GLN A 321 -14.34 -6.75 23.94
N ALA A 322 -15.21 -6.38 23.00
CA ALA A 322 -16.38 -7.17 22.66
C ALA A 322 -16.00 -8.37 21.79
N ARG A 323 -16.51 -9.55 22.15
CA ARG A 323 -16.21 -10.81 21.47
C ARG A 323 -17.48 -11.53 21.03
N VAL A 324 -17.45 -12.14 19.85
CA VAL A 324 -18.54 -12.95 19.31
C VAL A 324 -18.66 -14.24 20.11
N LYS A 325 -19.80 -14.41 20.78
CA LYS A 325 -20.13 -15.58 21.59
C LYS A 325 -20.78 -16.68 20.77
N ALA A 326 -21.74 -16.30 19.94
CA ALA A 326 -22.50 -17.21 19.08
C ALA A 326 -22.90 -16.51 17.78
N ILE A 327 -22.86 -17.28 16.69
CA ILE A 327 -23.40 -16.94 15.39
C ILE A 327 -24.51 -17.95 15.11
N GLU A 328 -25.71 -17.48 14.80
CA GLU A 328 -26.88 -18.31 14.54
C GLU A 328 -27.45 -17.96 13.18
N PHE A 329 -27.96 -18.96 12.47
CA PHE A 329 -28.66 -18.75 11.22
C PHE A 329 -30.14 -19.02 11.41
N GLN A 330 -30.98 -18.21 10.76
CA GLN A 330 -32.42 -18.38 10.82
C GLN A 330 -32.97 -18.52 9.40
N GLY A 331 -33.68 -19.62 9.14
CA GLY A 331 -34.30 -19.89 7.84
C GLY A 331 -33.47 -20.78 6.91
N ASN A 332 -32.27 -21.20 7.34
CA ASN A 332 -31.55 -22.29 6.68
C ASN A 332 -32.19 -23.65 7.02
N HIS A 333 -32.45 -24.44 5.98
CA HIS A 333 -33.05 -25.77 6.06
C HIS A 333 -32.24 -26.79 5.25
N THR A 334 -31.62 -26.36 4.15
CA THR A 334 -30.79 -27.22 3.30
C THR A 334 -29.40 -27.41 3.90
N PHE A 335 -28.75 -26.32 4.31
CA PHE A 335 -27.39 -26.35 4.84
C PHE A 335 -27.39 -26.15 6.35
N SER A 336 -26.56 -26.92 7.04
CA SER A 336 -26.45 -26.86 8.50
C SER A 336 -25.70 -25.61 8.95
N ASP A 337 -26.00 -25.12 10.15
CA ASP A 337 -25.27 -24.01 10.77
C ASP A 337 -23.76 -24.25 10.80
N LYS A 338 -23.34 -25.51 10.97
CA LYS A 338 -21.94 -25.90 10.99
C LYS A 338 -21.26 -25.69 9.63
N GLU A 339 -21.94 -26.00 8.54
CA GLU A 339 -21.43 -25.78 7.18
C GLU A 339 -21.33 -24.29 6.89
N LEU A 340 -22.38 -23.52 7.20
CA LEU A 340 -22.39 -22.07 6.97
C LEU A 340 -21.37 -21.33 7.85
N LYS A 341 -21.19 -21.74 9.12
CA LYS A 341 -20.10 -21.25 9.99
C LYS A 341 -18.72 -21.53 9.40
N GLY A 342 -18.57 -22.64 8.69
CA GLY A 342 -17.30 -23.02 8.04
C GLY A 342 -16.88 -22.09 6.89
N LEU A 343 -17.81 -21.26 6.38
CA LEU A 343 -17.55 -20.29 5.30
C LEU A 343 -17.11 -18.92 5.82
N LEU A 344 -17.31 -18.64 7.11
CA LEU A 344 -17.10 -17.33 7.70
C LEU A 344 -15.64 -17.11 8.11
N GLU A 345 -15.19 -15.86 7.99
CA GLU A 345 -13.97 -15.36 8.63
C GLU A 345 -14.25 -14.94 10.07
N THR A 346 -15.46 -14.45 10.34
CA THR A 346 -15.95 -14.18 11.70
C THR A 346 -16.12 -15.49 12.46
N SER A 347 -15.57 -15.55 13.67
CA SER A 347 -15.55 -16.78 14.48
C SER A 347 -16.07 -16.55 15.89
N GLU A 348 -16.69 -17.59 16.45
CA GLU A 348 -17.14 -17.62 17.85
C GLU A 348 -15.97 -17.91 18.79
N LYS A 349 -15.97 -17.29 19.98
CA LYS A 349 -15.00 -17.62 21.04
C LYS A 349 -15.30 -19.00 21.62
N ARG A 350 -14.40 -19.96 21.35
CA ARG A 350 -14.51 -21.34 21.86
C ARG A 350 -13.75 -21.54 23.19
N PRO A 351 -14.23 -22.39 24.11
CA PRO A 351 -13.49 -22.76 25.31
C PRO A 351 -12.18 -23.49 24.98
N LEU A 352 -11.11 -23.20 25.74
CA LEU A 352 -9.75 -23.76 25.56
C LEU A 352 -9.66 -25.29 25.71
N TRP A 353 -10.64 -25.95 26.36
CA TRP A 353 -10.65 -27.40 26.60
C TRP A 353 -11.23 -28.23 25.45
N ILE A 354 -11.77 -27.62 24.39
CA ILE A 354 -12.25 -28.34 23.20
C ILE A 354 -11.10 -28.35 22.17
N PRO A 355 -10.57 -29.52 21.76
CA PRO A 355 -9.51 -29.58 20.77
C PRO A 355 -10.07 -29.13 19.41
N SER A 356 -9.77 -27.89 19.03
CA SER A 356 -10.18 -27.26 17.78
C SER A 356 -9.05 -26.40 17.24
N TRP A 357 -8.86 -26.42 15.92
CA TRP A 357 -7.78 -25.69 15.23
C TRP A 357 -7.76 -24.18 15.56
N SER A 358 -8.92 -23.59 15.88
CA SER A 358 -9.05 -22.20 16.33
C SER A 358 -8.35 -21.91 17.66
N ASN A 359 -8.32 -22.88 18.59
CA ASN A 359 -7.71 -22.72 19.91
C ASN A 359 -6.17 -22.80 19.85
N ILE A 360 -5.62 -23.58 18.92
CA ILE A 360 -4.18 -23.65 18.66
C ILE A 360 -3.71 -22.36 17.97
N VAL A 361 -4.48 -21.83 17.00
CA VAL A 361 -4.17 -20.54 16.34
C VAL A 361 -4.29 -19.35 17.29
N ALA A 362 -5.26 -19.36 18.21
CA ALA A 362 -5.40 -18.34 19.26
C ALA A 362 -4.18 -18.27 20.20
N LEU A 363 -3.45 -19.38 20.37
CA LEU A 363 -2.23 -19.45 21.19
C LEU A 363 -1.04 -18.69 20.56
N PHE A 364 -1.00 -18.54 19.23
CA PHE A 364 0.14 -17.98 18.49
C PHE A 364 -0.15 -16.66 17.75
N LYS A 365 -1.41 -16.30 17.47
CA LYS A 365 -1.75 -15.10 16.64
C LYS A 365 -2.39 -13.92 17.36
N GLY A 366 -2.85 -14.07 18.60
CA GLY A 366 -3.61 -13.02 19.30
C GLY A 366 -5.04 -12.83 18.77
N ASP A 367 -5.95 -12.59 19.72
CA ASP A 367 -7.41 -12.36 19.64
C ASP A 367 -8.20 -12.77 18.38
N GLN A 368 -8.65 -14.03 18.38
CA GLN A 368 -9.82 -14.46 17.60
C GLN A 368 -11.13 -14.13 18.34
N ALA A 369 -12.21 -13.98 17.56
CA ALA A 369 -13.57 -13.62 17.96
C ALA A 369 -13.87 -12.13 18.20
N VAL A 370 -13.01 -11.20 17.78
CA VAL A 370 -13.40 -9.79 17.66
C VAL A 370 -14.25 -9.60 16.40
N LEU A 371 -15.41 -8.97 16.53
CA LEU A 371 -16.24 -8.64 15.38
C LEU A 371 -15.60 -7.50 14.58
N LYS A 372 -15.38 -7.72 13.29
CA LYS A 372 -15.06 -6.67 12.33
C LYS A 372 -16.22 -6.55 11.35
N GLU A 373 -16.78 -5.35 11.23
CA GLU A 373 -17.99 -5.13 10.43
C GLU A 373 -17.77 -5.45 8.94
N ASP A 374 -16.61 -5.06 8.41
CA ASP A 374 -16.20 -5.33 7.04
C ASP A 374 -16.05 -6.83 6.76
N ALA A 375 -15.56 -7.60 7.74
CA ALA A 375 -15.47 -9.05 7.64
C ALA A 375 -16.85 -9.70 7.67
N LEU A 376 -17.76 -9.21 8.53
CA LEU A 376 -19.14 -9.71 8.60
C LEU A 376 -19.89 -9.44 7.29
N GLU A 377 -19.77 -8.25 6.69
CA GLU A 377 -20.39 -7.97 5.38
C GLU A 377 -19.87 -8.92 4.28
N ARG A 378 -18.56 -9.16 4.24
CA ARG A 378 -17.97 -10.15 3.31
C ARG A 378 -18.51 -11.56 3.58
N ASP A 379 -18.67 -11.93 4.85
CA ASP A 379 -19.22 -13.21 5.26
C ASP A 379 -20.67 -13.41 4.79
N LEU A 380 -21.53 -12.39 4.86
CA LEU A 380 -22.89 -12.44 4.28
C LEU A 380 -22.83 -12.70 2.77
N GLY A 381 -21.92 -12.02 2.07
CA GLY A 381 -21.67 -12.25 0.64
C GLY A 381 -21.19 -13.67 0.33
N ARG A 382 -20.33 -14.26 1.18
CA ARG A 382 -19.86 -15.65 1.05
C ARG A 382 -21.00 -16.65 1.22
N ILE A 383 -21.90 -16.43 2.19
CA ILE A 383 -23.10 -17.25 2.37
C ILE A 383 -24.00 -17.15 1.14
N ALA A 384 -24.32 -15.94 0.68
CA ALA A 384 -25.17 -15.73 -0.49
C ALA A 384 -24.57 -16.42 -1.74
N ALA A 385 -23.27 -16.22 -1.98
CA ALA A 385 -22.56 -16.87 -3.07
C ALA A 385 -22.58 -18.41 -2.94
N TYR A 386 -22.42 -18.96 -1.73
CA TYR A 386 -22.50 -20.40 -1.50
C TYR A 386 -23.86 -20.96 -1.91
N TYR A 387 -24.96 -20.32 -1.52
CA TYR A 387 -26.30 -20.72 -1.95
C TYR A 387 -26.48 -20.61 -3.48
N HIS A 388 -26.07 -19.48 -4.08
CA HIS A 388 -26.15 -19.28 -5.53
C HIS A 388 -25.29 -20.27 -6.34
N ASN A 389 -24.18 -20.74 -5.77
CA ASN A 389 -23.31 -21.74 -6.37
C ASN A 389 -23.88 -23.16 -6.31
N HIS A 390 -24.90 -23.41 -5.48
CA HIS A 390 -25.58 -24.70 -5.33
C HIS A 390 -26.99 -24.73 -5.95
N GLY A 391 -27.36 -23.72 -6.75
CA GLY A 391 -28.64 -23.67 -7.47
C GLY A 391 -29.72 -22.81 -6.83
N TYR A 392 -29.47 -22.18 -5.68
CA TYR A 392 -30.44 -21.34 -5.01
C TYR A 392 -30.34 -19.88 -5.50
N VAL A 393 -30.85 -19.62 -6.71
CA VAL A 393 -30.70 -18.33 -7.40
C VAL A 393 -31.46 -17.20 -6.69
N ASP A 394 -32.55 -17.53 -6.00
CA ASP A 394 -33.37 -16.57 -5.25
C ASP A 394 -32.96 -16.44 -3.78
N ALA A 395 -31.86 -17.08 -3.37
CA ALA A 395 -31.40 -17.02 -1.99
C ALA A 395 -31.07 -15.59 -1.59
N LYS A 396 -31.52 -15.17 -0.40
CA LYS A 396 -31.21 -13.87 0.18
C LYS A 396 -30.68 -14.03 1.58
N VAL A 397 -29.56 -13.37 1.85
CA VAL A 397 -28.99 -13.24 3.19
C VAL A 397 -29.32 -11.84 3.68
N GLY A 398 -30.15 -11.75 4.72
CA GLY A 398 -30.58 -10.48 5.28
C GLY A 398 -29.51 -9.86 6.20
N ARG A 399 -29.78 -8.65 6.68
CA ARG A 399 -28.88 -7.96 7.61
C ARG A 399 -28.81 -8.71 8.95
N PRO A 400 -27.62 -8.92 9.52
CA PRO A 400 -27.45 -9.61 10.79
C PRO A 400 -28.05 -8.79 11.93
N ALA A 401 -28.79 -9.46 12.83
CA ALA A 401 -29.20 -8.89 14.10
C ALA A 401 -28.12 -9.15 15.15
N ILE A 402 -27.53 -8.10 15.70
CA ILE A 402 -26.45 -8.21 16.71
C ILE A 402 -27.03 -7.84 18.08
N ARG A 403 -27.11 -8.82 18.98
CA ARG A 403 -27.48 -8.62 20.38
C ARG A 403 -26.22 -8.58 21.24
N ARG A 404 -26.12 -7.58 22.12
CA ARG A 404 -25.00 -7.42 23.05
C ARG A 404 -25.41 -7.74 24.49
N GLU A 405 -24.60 -8.53 25.17
CA GLU A 405 -24.71 -8.82 26.59
C GLU A 405 -23.33 -8.65 27.25
N GLY A 406 -23.07 -7.48 27.87
CA GLY A 406 -21.76 -7.14 28.42
C GLY A 406 -20.67 -7.06 27.34
N ALA A 407 -19.60 -7.86 27.50
CA ALA A 407 -18.52 -8.00 26.52
C ALA A 407 -18.80 -9.07 25.43
N TRP A 408 -20.00 -9.64 25.38
CA TRP A 408 -20.36 -10.70 24.44
C TRP A 408 -21.35 -10.22 23.36
N LEU A 409 -21.09 -10.62 22.12
CA LEU A 409 -21.94 -10.36 20.95
C LEU A 409 -22.59 -11.67 20.47
N TYR A 410 -23.89 -11.63 20.20
CA TYR A 410 -24.67 -12.71 19.59
C TYR A 410 -25.15 -12.23 18.22
N ILE A 411 -24.78 -12.93 17.16
CA ILE A 411 -25.07 -12.54 15.78
C ILE A 411 -26.08 -13.52 15.19
N THR A 412 -27.24 -13.03 14.77
CA THR A 412 -28.25 -13.84 14.09
C THR A 412 -28.37 -13.40 12.64
N ILE A 413 -28.10 -14.30 11.70
CA ILE A 413 -28.12 -14.03 10.26
C ILE A 413 -29.39 -14.66 9.65
N PRO A 414 -30.37 -13.84 9.22
CA PRO A 414 -31.56 -14.35 8.55
C PRO A 414 -31.25 -14.75 7.10
N ILE A 415 -31.75 -15.92 6.68
CA ILE A 415 -31.55 -16.50 5.34
C ILE A 415 -32.92 -16.91 4.78
N GLU A 416 -33.22 -16.45 3.57
CA GLU A 416 -34.31 -16.97 2.74
C GLU A 416 -33.68 -17.83 1.64
N GLU A 417 -33.76 -19.16 1.72
CA GLU A 417 -33.05 -20.04 0.76
C GLU A 417 -33.61 -19.96 -0.66
N GLY A 418 -34.93 -19.78 -0.81
CA GLY A 418 -35.59 -19.85 -2.11
C GLY A 418 -35.64 -21.27 -2.69
N SER A 419 -36.07 -21.41 -3.95
CA SER A 419 -36.07 -22.69 -4.65
C SER A 419 -34.71 -23.01 -5.26
N ARG A 420 -34.36 -24.29 -5.29
CA ARG A 420 -33.19 -24.80 -6.03
C ARG A 420 -33.54 -24.99 -7.51
N TYR A 421 -32.73 -24.41 -8.39
CA TYR A 421 -32.90 -24.44 -9.83
C TYR A 421 -31.83 -25.32 -10.50
N GLY A 422 -32.28 -26.16 -11.43
CA GLY A 422 -31.44 -26.90 -12.38
C GLY A 422 -30.92 -26.02 -13.51
N VAL A 423 -29.91 -26.49 -14.25
CA VAL A 423 -29.51 -25.86 -15.51
C VAL A 423 -30.50 -26.29 -16.60
N GLY A 424 -31.09 -25.31 -17.29
CA GLY A 424 -31.99 -25.50 -18.43
C GLY A 424 -31.23 -25.45 -19.76
N ARG A 425 -31.77 -24.73 -20.74
CA ARG A 425 -31.09 -24.50 -22.03
C ARG A 425 -29.94 -23.50 -21.85
N VAL A 426 -28.76 -23.86 -22.34
CA VAL A 426 -27.59 -22.97 -22.45
C VAL A 426 -27.37 -22.65 -23.93
N GLY A 427 -27.23 -21.37 -24.27
CA GLY A 427 -26.98 -20.90 -25.63
C GLY A 427 -26.00 -19.73 -25.68
N ILE A 428 -25.43 -19.50 -26.86
CA ILE A 428 -24.51 -18.39 -27.13
C ILE A 428 -25.02 -17.64 -28.37
N GLU A 429 -25.24 -16.33 -28.22
CA GLU A 429 -25.58 -15.42 -29.31
C GLU A 429 -24.35 -14.60 -29.69
N GLU A 430 -23.76 -14.95 -30.83
CA GLU A 430 -22.52 -14.39 -31.37
C GLU A 430 -22.44 -14.67 -32.89
N ASP A 431 -21.58 -13.93 -33.59
CA ASP A 431 -21.46 -13.93 -35.06
C ASP A 431 -20.06 -14.31 -35.59
N PHE A 432 -19.05 -14.46 -34.71
CA PHE A 432 -17.64 -14.62 -35.13
C PHE A 432 -17.25 -16.08 -35.31
N PHE A 433 -17.52 -16.94 -34.33
CA PHE A 433 -17.19 -18.36 -34.41
C PHE A 433 -18.25 -19.12 -35.21
N LYS A 434 -17.84 -19.81 -36.26
CA LYS A 434 -18.79 -20.60 -37.07
C LYS A 434 -19.31 -21.84 -36.34
N ASP A 435 -18.49 -22.39 -35.45
CA ASP A 435 -18.80 -23.61 -34.69
C ASP A 435 -19.22 -23.26 -33.27
N LYS A 436 -20.54 -23.10 -33.08
CA LYS A 436 -21.12 -22.80 -31.76
C LYS A 436 -21.12 -24.01 -30.84
N GLU A 437 -21.07 -25.24 -31.38
CA GLU A 437 -21.00 -26.44 -30.55
C GLU A 437 -19.63 -26.58 -29.89
N MET A 438 -18.56 -26.21 -30.59
CA MET A 438 -17.23 -26.11 -30.01
C MET A 438 -17.21 -25.15 -28.80
N LEU A 439 -17.76 -23.94 -28.95
CA LEU A 439 -17.84 -22.98 -27.83
C LEU A 439 -18.68 -23.51 -26.65
N LEU A 440 -19.81 -24.17 -26.93
CA LEU A 440 -20.65 -24.77 -25.89
C LEU A 440 -19.94 -25.90 -25.14
N SER A 441 -19.13 -26.70 -25.84
CA SER A 441 -18.37 -27.81 -25.24
C SER A 441 -17.31 -27.33 -24.24
N GLU A 442 -16.83 -26.09 -24.40
CA GLU A 442 -15.87 -25.46 -23.49
C GLU A 442 -16.50 -24.92 -22.20
N LEU A 443 -17.85 -24.78 -22.13
CA LEU A 443 -18.57 -24.26 -20.97
C LEU A 443 -18.90 -25.40 -20.00
N LYS A 444 -18.41 -25.28 -18.76
CA LYS A 444 -18.65 -26.28 -17.72
C LYS A 444 -20.09 -26.30 -17.24
N ILE A 445 -20.78 -25.15 -17.27
CA ILE A 445 -22.17 -25.03 -16.82
C ILE A 445 -23.12 -25.94 -17.60
N THR A 446 -22.77 -26.34 -18.84
CA THR A 446 -23.56 -27.27 -19.66
C THR A 446 -23.60 -28.69 -19.09
N GLN A 447 -22.63 -29.06 -18.25
CA GLN A 447 -22.47 -30.38 -17.66
C GLN A 447 -23.01 -30.43 -16.21
N GLU A 448 -23.41 -29.28 -15.66
CA GLU A 448 -23.82 -29.17 -14.27
C GLU A 448 -25.32 -29.46 -14.09
N PRO A 449 -25.71 -30.30 -13.12
CA PRO A 449 -27.12 -30.59 -12.87
C PRO A 449 -27.87 -29.40 -12.25
N PHE A 450 -27.17 -28.55 -11.51
CA PHE A 450 -27.73 -27.38 -10.82
C PHE A 450 -27.01 -26.10 -11.22
N PHE A 451 -27.75 -24.99 -11.26
CA PHE A 451 -27.16 -23.70 -11.59
C PHE A 451 -26.06 -23.33 -10.59
N SER A 452 -24.91 -22.88 -11.08
CA SER A 452 -23.83 -22.38 -10.24
C SER A 452 -23.32 -21.04 -10.79
N GLN A 453 -23.49 -19.97 -10.01
CA GLN A 453 -23.04 -18.64 -10.40
C GLN A 453 -21.51 -18.58 -10.57
N GLN A 454 -20.76 -19.30 -9.74
CA GLN A 454 -19.31 -19.40 -9.86
C GLN A 454 -18.89 -20.05 -11.18
N ILE A 455 -19.51 -21.17 -11.57
CA ILE A 455 -19.19 -21.86 -12.82
C ILE A 455 -19.56 -20.99 -14.02
N LEU A 456 -20.74 -20.38 -14.01
CA LEU A 456 -21.15 -19.42 -15.05
C LEU A 456 -20.14 -18.27 -15.18
N ARG A 457 -19.69 -17.69 -14.07
CA ARG A 457 -18.68 -16.61 -14.11
C ARG A 457 -17.34 -17.08 -14.66
N GLN A 458 -16.92 -18.31 -14.34
CA GLN A 458 -15.70 -18.91 -14.91
C GLN A 458 -15.84 -19.15 -16.41
N ASP A 459 -16.99 -19.63 -16.86
CA ASP A 459 -17.30 -19.84 -18.27
C ASP A 459 -17.36 -18.52 -19.05
N ILE A 460 -17.95 -17.47 -18.48
CA ILE A 460 -17.93 -16.11 -19.05
C ILE A 460 -16.49 -15.64 -19.23
N LEU A 461 -15.65 -15.72 -18.18
CA LEU A 461 -14.24 -15.34 -18.27
C LEU A 461 -13.48 -16.16 -19.32
N LYS A 462 -13.74 -17.47 -19.40
CA LYS A 462 -13.13 -18.34 -20.39
C LYS A 462 -13.53 -17.97 -21.81
N LEU A 463 -14.81 -17.66 -22.04
CA LEU A 463 -15.26 -17.14 -23.33
C LEU A 463 -14.64 -15.78 -23.63
N THR A 464 -14.61 -14.85 -22.66
CA THR A 464 -13.96 -13.54 -22.83
C THR A 464 -12.52 -13.73 -23.26
N ASP A 465 -11.80 -14.69 -22.66
CA ASP A 465 -10.43 -15.02 -23.02
C ASP A 465 -10.29 -15.58 -24.43
N LEU A 466 -11.20 -16.45 -24.87
CA LEU A 466 -11.20 -16.99 -26.24
C LEU A 466 -11.36 -15.87 -27.28
N TYR A 467 -12.30 -14.94 -27.08
CA TYR A 467 -12.46 -13.78 -27.96
C TYR A 467 -11.28 -12.82 -27.86
N ALA A 468 -10.80 -12.56 -26.65
CA ALA A 468 -9.67 -11.68 -26.43
C ALA A 468 -8.38 -12.22 -27.07
N ASP A 469 -8.18 -13.54 -27.11
CA ASP A 469 -7.04 -14.18 -27.77
C ASP A 469 -7.11 -14.15 -29.30
N GLU A 470 -8.31 -13.93 -29.87
CA GLU A 470 -8.52 -13.62 -31.29
C GLU A 470 -8.40 -12.09 -31.59
N GLY A 471 -7.98 -11.30 -30.60
CA GLY A 471 -7.74 -9.86 -30.73
C GLY A 471 -8.87 -8.95 -30.25
N PHE A 472 -9.98 -9.49 -29.73
CA PHE A 472 -11.12 -8.69 -29.26
C PHE A 472 -10.96 -8.27 -27.80
N ALA A 473 -10.10 -7.29 -27.52
CA ALA A 473 -9.79 -6.87 -26.14
C ALA A 473 -10.99 -6.31 -25.35
N TYR A 474 -11.98 -5.78 -26.05
CA TYR A 474 -13.18 -5.18 -25.46
C TYR A 474 -14.41 -6.12 -25.54
N ALA A 475 -14.18 -7.42 -25.78
CA ALA A 475 -15.26 -8.39 -25.81
C ALA A 475 -16.01 -8.43 -24.48
N ASP A 476 -17.31 -8.13 -24.53
CA ASP A 476 -18.22 -8.18 -23.40
C ASP A 476 -19.20 -9.35 -23.57
N ILE A 477 -19.22 -10.26 -22.59
CA ILE A 477 -20.15 -11.38 -22.56
C ILE A 477 -21.14 -11.15 -21.43
N THR A 478 -22.36 -10.77 -21.80
CA THR A 478 -23.44 -10.52 -20.86
C THR A 478 -24.37 -11.73 -20.76
N PRO A 479 -24.55 -12.36 -19.58
CA PRO A 479 -25.47 -13.47 -19.41
C PRO A 479 -26.91 -12.97 -19.28
N ARG A 480 -27.79 -13.42 -20.17
CA ARG A 480 -29.25 -13.31 -20.02
C ARG A 480 -29.77 -14.56 -19.33
N ILE A 481 -30.24 -14.39 -18.09
CA ILE A 481 -30.69 -15.48 -17.22
C ILE A 481 -32.22 -15.45 -17.14
N GLU A 482 -32.86 -16.51 -17.62
CA GLU A 482 -34.33 -16.68 -17.60
C GLU A 482 -34.72 -17.83 -16.67
N LYS A 483 -35.48 -17.52 -15.63
CA LYS A 483 -35.93 -18.49 -14.63
C LYS A 483 -37.28 -19.07 -15.00
N ASP A 484 -37.34 -20.37 -15.28
CA ASP A 484 -38.57 -21.13 -15.35
C ASP A 484 -38.95 -21.58 -13.92
N ARG A 485 -39.89 -20.85 -13.31
CA ARG A 485 -40.32 -21.10 -11.93
C ARG A 485 -41.13 -22.39 -11.77
N GLU A 486 -41.80 -22.85 -12.82
CA GLU A 486 -42.62 -24.06 -12.77
C GLU A 486 -41.74 -25.31 -12.87
N LYS A 487 -40.82 -25.33 -13.84
CA LYS A 487 -39.89 -26.46 -14.03
C LYS A 487 -38.67 -26.40 -13.11
N LYS A 488 -38.49 -25.29 -12.38
CA LYS A 488 -37.30 -25.01 -11.55
C LYS A 488 -36.01 -25.13 -12.35
N LEU A 489 -35.98 -24.53 -13.54
CA LEU A 489 -34.81 -24.50 -14.42
C LEU A 489 -34.38 -23.06 -14.68
N VAL A 490 -33.08 -22.88 -14.91
CA VAL A 490 -32.50 -21.60 -15.32
C VAL A 490 -31.96 -21.76 -16.74
N ASN A 491 -32.57 -21.05 -17.68
CA ASN A 491 -32.07 -20.94 -19.05
C ASN A 491 -31.06 -19.79 -19.12
N ILE A 492 -29.93 -20.03 -19.78
CA ILE A 492 -28.81 -19.09 -19.86
C ILE A 492 -28.52 -18.83 -21.33
N THR A 493 -28.60 -17.58 -21.76
CA THR A 493 -28.11 -17.15 -23.07
C THR A 493 -26.96 -16.18 -22.87
N LEU A 494 -25.78 -16.52 -23.37
CA LEU A 494 -24.59 -15.66 -23.33
C LEU A 494 -24.58 -14.78 -24.58
N LEU A 495 -24.80 -13.48 -24.39
CA LEU A 495 -24.77 -12.49 -25.47
C LEU A 495 -23.33 -11.98 -25.61
N VAL A 496 -22.71 -12.17 -26.77
CA VAL A 496 -21.33 -11.73 -27.03
C VAL A 496 -21.34 -10.46 -27.87
N ASN A 497 -20.72 -9.41 -27.35
CA ASN A 497 -20.37 -8.21 -28.10
C ASN A 497 -18.85 -8.13 -28.22
N THR A 498 -18.30 -8.37 -29.40
CA THR A 498 -16.85 -8.46 -29.60
C THR A 498 -16.15 -7.10 -29.60
N GLY A 499 -16.86 -6.02 -29.96
CA GLY A 499 -16.21 -4.74 -30.29
C GLY A 499 -15.21 -4.87 -31.47
N PRO A 500 -14.35 -3.86 -31.70
CA PRO A 500 -13.29 -3.93 -32.71
C PRO A 500 -12.16 -4.86 -32.26
N SER A 501 -11.54 -5.54 -33.22
CA SER A 501 -10.27 -6.25 -33.01
C SER A 501 -9.14 -5.25 -32.89
N VAL A 502 -8.24 -5.45 -31.93
CA VAL A 502 -7.15 -4.53 -31.61
C VAL A 502 -5.80 -5.23 -31.60
N LYS A 503 -4.75 -4.48 -31.95
CA LYS A 503 -3.35 -4.91 -31.92
C LYS A 503 -2.54 -4.04 -30.99
N PHE A 504 -1.48 -4.61 -30.40
CA PHE A 504 -0.54 -3.80 -29.63
C PHE A 504 0.28 -2.92 -30.57
N GLU A 505 0.19 -1.60 -30.45
CA GLU A 505 0.99 -0.68 -31.26
C GLU A 505 2.40 -0.54 -30.68
N ARG A 506 2.50 -0.11 -29.42
CA ARG A 506 3.77 0.00 -28.72
C ARG A 506 3.73 -0.60 -27.32
N ILE A 507 4.82 -1.27 -26.93
CA ILE A 507 5.03 -1.73 -25.56
C ILE A 507 6.11 -0.89 -24.91
N GLU A 508 5.70 -0.01 -23.99
CA GLU A 508 6.57 0.87 -23.21
C GLU A 508 6.88 0.24 -21.85
N ILE A 509 8.16 0.03 -21.54
CA ILE A 509 8.60 -0.49 -20.25
C ILE A 509 9.18 0.68 -19.43
N VAL A 510 8.66 0.89 -18.21
CA VAL A 510 9.05 2.00 -17.32
C VAL A 510 9.34 1.52 -15.91
N GLY A 511 10.22 2.23 -15.20
CA GLY A 511 10.62 1.93 -13.82
C GLY A 511 11.80 0.94 -13.68
N ASN A 512 12.29 0.39 -14.79
CA ASN A 512 13.45 -0.51 -14.85
C ASN A 512 14.78 0.28 -14.86
N THR A 513 15.16 0.85 -13.71
CA THR A 513 16.38 1.68 -13.60
C THR A 513 17.68 0.88 -13.67
N ARG A 514 17.68 -0.36 -13.18
CA ARG A 514 18.85 -1.25 -13.13
C ARG A 514 18.72 -2.40 -14.13
N THR A 515 17.52 -2.96 -14.25
CA THR A 515 17.18 -4.09 -15.12
C THR A 515 17.06 -3.61 -16.55
N ARG A 516 17.75 -4.28 -17.47
CA ARG A 516 17.69 -3.94 -18.89
C ARG A 516 16.30 -4.25 -19.44
N ASP A 517 15.79 -3.37 -20.30
CA ASP A 517 14.50 -3.53 -20.99
C ASP A 517 14.32 -4.95 -21.56
N LYS A 518 15.34 -5.48 -22.25
CA LYS A 518 15.29 -6.81 -22.87
C LYS A 518 14.97 -7.95 -21.90
N VAL A 519 15.32 -7.81 -20.61
CA VAL A 519 15.06 -8.82 -19.57
C VAL A 519 13.56 -8.88 -19.26
N ILE A 520 12.88 -7.73 -19.30
CA ILE A 520 11.43 -7.62 -19.10
C ILE A 520 10.73 -8.02 -20.40
N ARG A 521 11.17 -7.46 -21.53
CA ARG A 521 10.55 -7.66 -22.85
C ARG A 521 10.50 -9.12 -23.27
N ARG A 522 11.55 -9.91 -22.99
CA ARG A 522 11.58 -11.35 -23.32
C ARG A 522 10.59 -12.21 -22.51
N GLU A 523 10.11 -11.71 -21.38
CA GLU A 523 9.09 -12.40 -20.58
C GLU A 523 7.66 -12.10 -21.05
N LEU A 524 7.48 -11.09 -21.89
CA LEU A 524 6.18 -10.77 -22.46
C LEU A 524 5.79 -11.85 -23.49
N ARG A 525 4.55 -12.33 -23.34
CA ARG A 525 3.87 -13.22 -24.28
C ARG A 525 2.96 -12.46 -25.25
N VAL A 526 3.02 -11.15 -25.21
CA VAL A 526 2.40 -10.23 -26.19
C VAL A 526 3.52 -9.49 -26.91
N LYS A 527 3.34 -9.21 -28.20
CA LYS A 527 4.30 -8.44 -29.01
C LYS A 527 3.62 -7.29 -29.71
N GLU A 528 4.43 -6.30 -30.04
CA GLU A 528 4.02 -5.20 -30.91
C GLU A 528 3.57 -5.75 -32.27
N LEU A 529 2.52 -5.15 -32.81
CA LEU A 529 1.83 -5.46 -34.06
C LEU A 529 1.11 -6.82 -34.12
N GLU A 530 1.10 -7.58 -33.02
CA GLU A 530 0.28 -8.79 -32.87
C GLU A 530 -1.11 -8.42 -32.30
N PRO A 531 -2.17 -9.19 -32.64
CA PRO A 531 -3.48 -9.05 -32.00
C PRO A 531 -3.37 -9.11 -30.47
N PHE A 532 -4.28 -8.42 -29.79
CA PHE A 532 -4.40 -8.55 -28.34
C PHE A 532 -4.58 -10.02 -27.95
N SER A 533 -4.06 -10.38 -26.78
CA SER A 533 -4.28 -11.69 -26.19
C SER A 533 -4.35 -11.55 -24.68
N ALA A 534 -5.50 -11.91 -24.11
CA ALA A 534 -5.71 -11.91 -22.67
C ALA A 534 -4.86 -12.99 -21.99
N SER A 535 -4.73 -14.16 -22.60
CA SER A 535 -3.87 -15.23 -22.07
C SER A 535 -2.39 -14.84 -22.12
N GLY A 536 -1.95 -14.18 -23.21
CA GLY A 536 -0.63 -13.57 -23.33
C GLY A 536 -0.36 -12.53 -22.24
N PHE A 537 -1.31 -11.62 -22.00
CA PHE A 537 -1.20 -10.57 -20.98
C PHE A 537 -1.05 -11.16 -19.56
N ARG A 538 -1.89 -12.14 -19.19
CA ARG A 538 -1.79 -12.82 -17.89
C ARG A 538 -0.50 -13.60 -17.73
N LYS A 539 -0.10 -14.37 -18.75
CA LYS A 539 1.18 -15.11 -18.74
C LYS A 539 2.36 -14.16 -18.59
N SER A 540 2.33 -13.00 -19.27
CA SER A 540 3.37 -11.96 -19.15
C SER A 540 3.48 -11.47 -17.70
N THR A 541 2.35 -11.11 -17.09
CA THR A 541 2.30 -10.65 -15.69
C THR A 541 2.84 -11.71 -14.73
N GLN A 542 2.41 -12.97 -14.89
CA GLN A 542 2.88 -14.08 -14.06
C GLN A 542 4.38 -14.32 -14.20
N ARG A 543 4.92 -14.31 -15.43
CA ARG A 543 6.35 -14.51 -15.70
C ARG A 543 7.19 -13.38 -15.11
N LEU A 544 6.77 -12.13 -15.27
CA LEU A 544 7.46 -10.98 -14.68
C LEU A 544 7.47 -11.02 -13.15
N LYS A 545 6.34 -11.39 -12.52
CA LYS A 545 6.30 -11.58 -11.06
C LYS A 545 7.19 -12.74 -10.61
N ARG A 546 7.22 -13.84 -11.37
CA ARG A 546 8.05 -15.03 -11.08
C ARG A 546 9.56 -14.74 -11.13
N LEU A 547 10.01 -13.69 -11.84
CA LEU A 547 11.42 -13.29 -11.82
C LEU A 547 11.90 -12.88 -10.41
N GLY A 548 11.02 -12.32 -9.58
CA GLY A 548 11.39 -11.81 -8.25
C GLY A 548 12.31 -10.57 -8.30
N TYR A 549 12.33 -9.85 -9.42
CA TYR A 549 13.13 -8.61 -9.58
C TYR A 549 12.35 -7.35 -9.22
N PHE A 550 11.03 -7.45 -9.15
CA PHE A 550 10.11 -6.33 -8.99
C PHE A 550 9.19 -6.55 -7.79
N GLU A 551 9.01 -5.54 -6.96
CA GLU A 551 8.01 -5.52 -5.87
C GLU A 551 6.61 -5.49 -6.47
N ASP A 552 6.42 -4.60 -7.45
CA ASP A 552 5.17 -4.42 -8.18
C ASP A 552 5.39 -4.54 -9.69
N VAL A 553 4.43 -5.16 -10.36
CA VAL A 553 4.36 -5.29 -11.83
C VAL A 553 2.94 -4.95 -12.26
N ASN A 554 2.79 -3.82 -12.95
CA ASN A 554 1.52 -3.32 -13.45
C ASN A 554 1.58 -3.20 -14.97
N LEU A 555 0.69 -3.93 -15.64
CA LEU A 555 0.50 -3.81 -17.08
C LEU A 555 -0.75 -2.96 -17.30
N ILE A 556 -0.60 -1.82 -17.95
CA ILE A 556 -1.64 -0.81 -18.13
C ILE A 556 -1.88 -0.66 -19.64
N PRO A 557 -2.95 -1.26 -20.19
CA PRO A 557 -3.35 -1.00 -21.56
C PRO A 557 -3.95 0.41 -21.70
N SER A 558 -3.64 1.09 -22.79
CA SER A 558 -4.18 2.41 -23.13
C SER A 558 -4.51 2.51 -24.62
N LYS A 559 -5.46 3.37 -25.00
CA LYS A 559 -5.80 3.58 -26.42
C LYS A 559 -4.56 4.02 -27.21
N GLY A 560 -4.33 3.40 -28.36
CA GLY A 560 -3.26 3.76 -29.29
C GLY A 560 -3.69 4.88 -30.25
N SER A 561 -3.04 4.94 -31.41
CA SER A 561 -3.27 5.96 -32.43
C SER A 561 -4.62 5.86 -33.15
N SER A 562 -5.28 4.69 -33.12
CA SER A 562 -6.62 4.46 -33.68
C SER A 562 -7.42 3.46 -32.84
N GLU A 563 -8.69 3.22 -33.19
CA GLU A 563 -9.53 2.21 -32.51
C GLU A 563 -9.07 0.77 -32.72
N GLU A 564 -8.21 0.51 -33.71
CA GLU A 564 -7.59 -0.80 -33.99
C GLU A 564 -6.26 -1.01 -33.24
N TYR A 565 -5.77 0.04 -32.56
CA TYR A 565 -4.47 0.04 -31.90
C TYR A 565 -4.58 0.33 -30.40
N MET A 566 -3.72 -0.33 -29.63
CA MET A 566 -3.61 -0.19 -28.19
C MET A 566 -2.15 -0.18 -27.77
N ASP A 567 -1.79 0.76 -26.92
CA ASP A 567 -0.48 0.77 -26.29
C ASP A 567 -0.51 -0.01 -24.97
N LEU A 568 0.64 -0.57 -24.61
CA LEU A 568 0.83 -1.27 -23.35
C LEU A 568 1.97 -0.63 -22.57
N LYS A 569 1.65 0.00 -21.44
CA LYS A 569 2.65 0.44 -20.47
C LYS A 569 2.89 -0.66 -19.44
N VAL A 570 4.11 -1.17 -19.39
CA VAL A 570 4.60 -2.12 -18.39
C VAL A 570 5.37 -1.33 -17.34
N GLU A 571 4.71 -1.03 -16.23
CA GLU A 571 5.29 -0.33 -15.09
C GLU A 571 5.80 -1.34 -14.06
N VAL A 572 7.09 -1.26 -13.74
CA VAL A 572 7.73 -2.11 -12.74
C VAL A 572 8.39 -1.29 -11.65
N LYS A 573 8.28 -1.75 -10.41
CA LYS A 573 9.02 -1.19 -9.27
C LYS A 573 10.11 -2.17 -8.87
N GLU A 574 11.37 -1.85 -9.18
CA GLU A 574 12.50 -2.73 -8.87
C GLU A 574 12.70 -2.92 -7.36
N GLN A 575 13.03 -4.15 -6.95
CA GLN A 575 13.40 -4.49 -5.58
C GLN A 575 14.83 -5.02 -5.50
N PRO A 576 15.46 -5.03 -4.31
CA PRO A 576 16.78 -5.67 -4.13
C PRO A 576 16.76 -7.16 -4.50
N THR A 577 17.58 -7.55 -5.46
CA THR A 577 17.71 -8.95 -5.94
C THR A 577 18.89 -9.70 -5.32
N GLY A 578 19.69 -9.01 -4.50
CA GLY A 578 20.82 -9.58 -3.78
C GLY A 578 20.37 -10.15 -2.44
N THR A 579 20.82 -11.36 -2.13
CA THR A 579 20.48 -12.06 -0.90
C THR A 579 21.73 -12.55 -0.21
N PHE A 580 21.77 -12.39 1.11
CA PHE A 580 22.77 -13.00 1.98
C PHE A 580 22.05 -13.95 2.93
N SER A 581 22.41 -15.22 2.86
CA SER A 581 21.79 -16.28 3.65
C SER A 581 22.86 -16.92 4.52
N ILE A 582 22.63 -16.95 5.82
CA ILE A 582 23.38 -17.80 6.75
C ILE A 582 22.38 -18.81 7.32
N GLY A 583 22.75 -20.07 7.30
CA GLY A 583 22.01 -21.16 7.90
C GLY A 583 22.93 -22.02 8.76
N ALA A 584 22.33 -22.72 9.70
CA ALA A 584 22.93 -23.86 10.36
C ALA A 584 21.95 -25.03 10.19
N GLY A 585 22.47 -26.21 9.90
CA GLY A 585 21.72 -27.45 9.88
C GLY A 585 22.35 -28.46 10.80
N TYR A 586 21.57 -29.42 11.26
CA TYR A 586 22.09 -30.55 12.02
C TYR A 586 21.47 -31.83 11.48
N SER A 587 22.20 -32.65 10.73
CA SER A 587 21.71 -33.96 10.28
C SER A 587 22.49 -35.08 10.95
N SER A 588 21.91 -36.27 11.02
CA SER A 588 22.62 -37.47 11.48
C SER A 588 23.68 -37.99 10.51
N VAL A 589 23.66 -37.52 9.27
CA VAL A 589 24.65 -37.83 8.26
C VAL A 589 25.83 -36.86 8.34
N GLU A 590 25.62 -35.56 8.57
CA GLU A 590 26.68 -34.55 8.50
C GLU A 590 26.98 -33.83 9.84
N ASN A 591 26.36 -34.29 10.93
CA ASN A 591 26.32 -33.61 12.23
C ASN A 591 25.95 -32.12 12.08
N LEU A 592 26.64 -31.21 12.79
CA LEU A 592 26.41 -29.77 12.68
C LEU A 592 27.07 -29.23 11.39
N MET A 593 26.27 -28.62 10.52
CA MET A 593 26.72 -27.92 9.33
C MET A 593 26.38 -26.42 9.41
N LEU A 594 27.33 -25.59 9.01
CA LEU A 594 27.14 -24.16 8.78
C LEU A 594 27.10 -23.92 7.26
N MET A 595 26.10 -23.19 6.81
CA MET A 595 25.94 -22.85 5.40
C MET A 595 25.85 -21.34 5.23
N GLY A 596 26.58 -20.81 4.25
CA GLY A 596 26.55 -19.41 3.87
C GLY A 596 26.36 -19.29 2.37
N GLU A 597 25.49 -18.40 1.93
CA GLU A 597 25.30 -18.08 0.52
C GLU A 597 25.21 -16.57 0.31
N ILE A 598 25.98 -16.07 -0.66
CA ILE A 598 25.79 -14.74 -1.24
C ILE A 598 25.31 -14.96 -2.66
N SER A 599 24.15 -14.40 -3.00
CA SER A 599 23.53 -14.59 -4.32
C SER A 599 23.01 -13.28 -4.87
N GLN A 600 23.13 -13.11 -6.19
CA GLN A 600 22.62 -11.97 -6.94
C GLN A 600 21.87 -12.49 -8.17
N ARG A 601 20.53 -12.50 -8.10
CA ARG A 601 19.66 -13.12 -9.13
C ARG A 601 19.44 -12.28 -10.39
N ASN A 602 19.85 -11.01 -10.37
CA ASN A 602 19.80 -10.09 -11.52
C ASN A 602 21.13 -9.33 -11.66
N PHE A 603 22.21 -10.10 -11.79
CA PHE A 603 23.58 -9.58 -11.87
C PHE A 603 23.73 -8.56 -13.00
N LEU A 604 24.15 -7.34 -12.64
CA LEU A 604 24.30 -6.19 -13.54
C LEU A 604 23.04 -5.86 -14.37
N GLY A 605 21.85 -6.23 -13.88
CA GLY A 605 20.59 -5.98 -14.59
C GLY A 605 20.35 -6.84 -15.83
N LYS A 606 21.09 -7.93 -16.00
CA LYS A 606 21.03 -8.80 -17.20
C LYS A 606 20.08 -10.00 -17.05
N GLY A 607 19.43 -10.17 -15.89
CA GLY A 607 18.66 -11.36 -15.55
C GLY A 607 19.54 -12.62 -15.36
N GLN A 608 20.83 -12.42 -15.10
CA GLN A 608 21.81 -13.47 -14.80
C GLN A 608 21.85 -13.71 -13.29
N SER A 609 22.01 -14.95 -12.86
CA SER A 609 22.22 -15.29 -11.46
C SER A 609 23.69 -15.61 -11.21
N LEU A 610 24.28 -15.01 -10.18
CA LEU A 610 25.61 -15.36 -9.68
C LEU A 610 25.47 -15.65 -8.18
N SER A 611 25.92 -16.83 -7.74
CA SER A 611 25.92 -17.17 -6.32
C SER A 611 27.20 -17.86 -5.90
N PHE A 612 27.67 -17.53 -4.70
CA PHE A 612 28.72 -18.24 -4.01
C PHE A 612 28.11 -18.89 -2.77
N ARG A 613 28.26 -20.20 -2.63
CA ARG A 613 27.72 -20.98 -1.52
C ARG A 613 28.83 -21.80 -0.88
N GLY A 614 28.97 -21.66 0.45
CA GLY A 614 29.82 -22.47 1.30
C GLY A 614 28.98 -23.33 2.24
N VAL A 615 29.36 -24.60 2.39
CA VAL A 615 28.87 -25.53 3.41
C VAL A 615 30.09 -26.05 4.15
N ILE A 616 30.06 -25.97 5.47
CA ILE A 616 31.13 -26.42 6.36
C ILE A 616 30.49 -27.32 7.41
N GLY A 617 30.95 -28.57 7.52
CA GLY A 617 30.40 -29.58 8.44
C GLY A 617 31.48 -30.55 8.90
N SER A 618 31.11 -31.56 9.70
CA SER A 618 32.08 -32.62 10.07
C SER A 618 32.39 -33.51 8.87
N GLU A 619 31.37 -33.94 8.13
CA GLU A 619 31.56 -34.87 7.00
C GLU A 619 31.72 -34.16 5.65
N THR A 620 31.12 -32.97 5.47
CA THR A 620 31.12 -32.26 4.18
C THR A 620 31.62 -30.84 4.29
N ASN A 621 32.65 -30.53 3.49
CA ASN A 621 33.05 -29.15 3.21
C ASN A 621 32.91 -28.88 1.71
N ARG A 622 32.00 -27.98 1.33
CA ARG A 622 31.76 -27.65 -0.09
C ARG A 622 31.68 -26.16 -0.33
N TYR A 623 32.53 -25.67 -1.23
CA TYR A 623 32.49 -24.30 -1.74
C TYR A 623 32.13 -24.34 -3.21
N SER A 624 31.13 -23.57 -3.62
CA SER A 624 30.65 -23.54 -5.01
C SER A 624 30.38 -22.13 -5.49
N LEU A 625 30.82 -21.82 -6.70
CA LEU A 625 30.49 -20.61 -7.45
C LEU A 625 29.60 -21.02 -8.62
N ASN A 626 28.38 -20.48 -8.66
CA ASN A 626 27.35 -20.81 -9.64
C ASN A 626 27.01 -19.56 -10.47
N PHE A 627 27.02 -19.69 -11.79
CA PHE A 627 26.58 -18.68 -12.73
C PHE A 627 25.49 -19.25 -13.64
N VAL A 628 24.40 -18.50 -13.85
CA VAL A 628 23.29 -18.89 -14.73
C VAL A 628 22.89 -17.72 -15.62
N GLU A 629 22.92 -17.95 -16.93
CA GLU A 629 22.30 -17.10 -17.97
C GLU A 629 21.07 -17.84 -18.53
N PRO A 630 19.84 -17.45 -18.15
CA PRO A 630 18.63 -18.16 -18.55
C PRO A 630 18.31 -18.06 -20.06
N TYR A 631 18.81 -17.02 -20.75
CA TYR A 631 18.57 -16.81 -22.19
C TYR A 631 19.88 -16.53 -22.92
N PHE A 632 20.72 -17.53 -23.03
CA PHE A 632 22.02 -17.43 -23.69
C PHE A 632 21.86 -17.00 -25.14
N ARG A 633 22.56 -15.92 -25.51
CA ARG A 633 22.47 -15.28 -26.84
C ARG A 633 21.04 -14.91 -27.24
N ASP A 634 20.22 -14.50 -26.28
CA ASP A 634 18.82 -14.10 -26.47
C ASP A 634 17.93 -15.21 -27.06
N THR A 635 18.31 -16.47 -26.82
CA THR A 635 17.51 -17.67 -27.17
C THR A 635 16.89 -18.29 -25.91
N ARG A 636 16.01 -19.29 -26.06
CA ARG A 636 15.47 -20.07 -24.92
C ARG A 636 16.49 -21.05 -24.31
N LEU A 637 17.75 -21.03 -24.78
CA LEU A 637 18.82 -21.86 -24.27
C LEU A 637 19.34 -21.28 -22.96
N LEU A 638 19.25 -22.04 -21.88
CA LEU A 638 19.87 -21.73 -20.60
C LEU A 638 21.34 -22.17 -20.63
N LEU A 639 22.25 -21.32 -20.15
CA LEU A 639 23.64 -21.65 -19.85
C LEU A 639 23.87 -21.57 -18.33
N GLY A 640 24.33 -22.66 -17.74
CA GLY A 640 24.81 -22.72 -16.37
C GLY A 640 26.30 -23.04 -16.35
N ALA A 641 27.04 -22.44 -15.42
CA ALA A 641 28.41 -22.79 -15.10
C ALA A 641 28.56 -22.93 -13.59
N GLU A 642 29.17 -24.01 -13.13
CA GLU A 642 29.47 -24.27 -11.73
C GLU A 642 30.96 -24.54 -11.60
N LEU A 643 31.59 -23.96 -10.58
CA LEU A 643 32.92 -24.33 -10.11
C LEU A 643 32.79 -24.74 -8.65
N TYR A 644 33.40 -25.85 -8.25
CA TYR A 644 33.35 -26.31 -6.87
C TYR A 644 34.65 -26.90 -6.37
N ASN A 645 34.82 -26.80 -5.06
CA ASN A 645 35.77 -27.57 -4.27
C ASN A 645 34.96 -28.31 -3.19
N TRP A 646 35.06 -29.63 -3.15
CA TRP A 646 34.24 -30.49 -2.32
C TRP A 646 35.07 -31.58 -1.67
N GLN A 647 35.10 -31.56 -0.35
CA GLN A 647 35.60 -32.63 0.49
C GLN A 647 34.41 -33.37 1.13
N TYR A 648 34.44 -34.70 1.11
CA TYR A 648 33.44 -35.56 1.72
C TYR A 648 34.12 -36.73 2.44
N GLU A 649 33.87 -36.89 3.72
CA GLU A 649 34.33 -38.01 4.55
C GLU A 649 33.30 -39.15 4.48
N TYR A 650 33.66 -40.27 3.87
CA TYR A 650 32.90 -41.51 3.93
C TYR A 650 33.39 -42.35 5.12
N ASP A 651 32.60 -43.36 5.52
CA ASP A 651 32.99 -44.29 6.60
C ASP A 651 34.37 -44.95 6.36
N ASP A 652 34.73 -45.19 5.10
CA ASP A 652 35.90 -46.01 4.73
C ASP A 652 37.02 -45.21 4.00
N TYR A 653 36.75 -43.95 3.60
CA TYR A 653 37.72 -43.08 2.91
C TYR A 653 37.26 -41.61 2.85
N THR A 654 38.21 -40.68 2.69
CA THR A 654 37.92 -39.27 2.39
C THR A 654 38.07 -39.00 0.89
N LYS A 655 37.12 -38.26 0.31
CA LYS A 655 37.14 -37.80 -1.09
C LYS A 655 37.34 -36.29 -1.16
N ASP A 656 38.40 -35.86 -1.82
CA ASP A 656 38.67 -34.46 -2.15
C ASP A 656 38.51 -34.24 -3.65
N SER A 657 37.61 -33.35 -4.06
CA SER A 657 37.30 -33.13 -5.47
C SER A 657 37.20 -31.65 -5.84
N LYS A 658 37.98 -31.24 -6.84
CA LYS A 658 37.92 -29.91 -7.46
C LYS A 658 37.39 -30.08 -8.87
N GLY A 659 36.29 -29.39 -9.16
CA GLY A 659 35.58 -29.64 -10.40
C GLY A 659 34.88 -28.43 -10.97
N GLY A 660 34.44 -28.59 -12.20
CA GLY A 660 33.64 -27.62 -12.91
C GLY A 660 32.64 -28.30 -13.82
N ALA A 661 31.47 -27.67 -13.97
CA ALA A 661 30.45 -28.14 -14.88
C ALA A 661 29.87 -26.99 -15.71
N VAL A 662 29.62 -27.26 -16.99
CA VAL A 662 28.86 -26.38 -17.88
C VAL A 662 27.59 -27.10 -18.29
N ARG A 663 26.44 -26.46 -18.11
CA ARG A 663 25.12 -27.02 -18.41
C ARG A 663 24.39 -26.17 -19.44
N PHE A 664 23.89 -26.79 -20.48
CA PHE A 664 22.93 -26.24 -21.42
C PHE A 664 21.55 -26.82 -21.13
N GLY A 665 20.53 -25.98 -21.02
CA GLY A 665 19.15 -26.40 -20.80
C GLY A 665 18.21 -25.82 -21.85
N TYR A 666 17.25 -26.61 -22.33
CA TYR A 666 16.26 -26.13 -23.28
C TYR A 666 14.84 -26.59 -22.87
N PRO A 667 13.89 -25.67 -22.66
CA PRO A 667 12.50 -26.02 -22.39
C PRO A 667 11.85 -26.49 -23.70
N LEU A 668 11.50 -27.77 -23.77
CA LEU A 668 10.78 -28.37 -24.91
C LEU A 668 9.30 -27.98 -24.87
N THR A 669 8.71 -27.99 -23.68
CA THR A 669 7.37 -27.46 -23.37
C THR A 669 7.45 -26.63 -22.09
N ASP A 670 6.30 -26.16 -21.57
CA ASP A 670 6.26 -25.45 -20.29
C ASP A 670 6.59 -26.38 -19.09
N ASP A 671 6.37 -27.69 -19.23
CA ASP A 671 6.55 -28.70 -18.17
C ASP A 671 7.74 -29.64 -18.41
N LEU A 672 8.19 -29.80 -19.67
CA LEU A 672 9.29 -30.68 -20.07
C LEU A 672 10.51 -29.88 -20.54
N SER A 673 11.67 -30.17 -19.95
CA SER A 673 12.95 -29.60 -20.38
C SER A 673 13.99 -30.70 -20.61
N MET A 674 14.90 -30.45 -21.54
CA MET A 674 16.12 -31.27 -21.70
C MET A 674 17.34 -30.49 -21.23
N PHE A 675 18.39 -31.20 -20.84
CA PHE A 675 19.69 -30.60 -20.58
C PHE A 675 20.84 -31.46 -21.10
N VAL A 676 21.95 -30.79 -21.38
CA VAL A 676 23.27 -31.39 -21.60
C VAL A 676 24.24 -30.76 -20.61
N LYS A 677 24.97 -31.56 -19.86
CA LYS A 677 25.94 -31.15 -18.84
C LYS A 677 27.31 -31.73 -19.21
N LEU A 678 28.32 -30.89 -19.24
CA LEU A 678 29.73 -31.28 -19.38
C LEU A 678 30.35 -31.11 -18.00
N ARG A 679 31.01 -32.14 -17.47
CA ARG A 679 31.67 -32.13 -16.16
C ARG A 679 33.14 -32.51 -16.31
N MET A 680 33.98 -31.83 -15.54
CA MET A 680 35.38 -32.19 -15.36
C MET A 680 35.73 -32.07 -13.88
N ASP A 681 36.20 -33.18 -13.30
CA ASP A 681 36.63 -33.28 -11.91
C ASP A 681 38.07 -33.78 -11.83
N ASP A 682 38.79 -33.26 -10.85
CA ASP A 682 40.08 -33.74 -10.36
C ASP A 682 39.86 -34.18 -8.92
N THR A 683 40.06 -35.48 -8.64
CA THR A 683 39.62 -36.14 -7.41
C THR A 683 40.73 -36.96 -6.81
N ASP A 684 40.98 -36.76 -5.52
CA ASP A 684 41.91 -37.55 -4.72
C ASP A 684 41.13 -38.32 -3.64
N ILE A 685 41.60 -39.51 -3.31
CA ILE A 685 41.10 -40.32 -2.20
C ILE A 685 42.17 -40.42 -1.12
N SER A 686 41.80 -40.19 0.13
CA SER A 686 42.67 -40.26 1.31
C SER A 686 41.97 -40.95 2.49
N ASP A 687 42.62 -41.01 3.66
CA ASP A 687 42.08 -41.56 4.92
C ASP A 687 41.45 -42.97 4.82
N TYR A 688 42.04 -43.85 4.01
CA TYR A 688 41.64 -45.25 3.87
C TYR A 688 42.48 -46.19 4.74
N SER A 689 41.95 -47.38 5.04
CA SER A 689 42.63 -48.42 5.82
C SER A 689 43.78 -49.09 5.05
N ASP A 690 44.86 -49.50 5.73
CA ASP A 690 45.93 -50.33 5.14
C ASP A 690 45.41 -51.66 4.57
N ASN A 691 44.26 -52.14 5.06
CA ASN A 691 43.56 -53.34 4.58
C ASN A 691 42.29 -52.97 3.78
N ALA A 692 42.29 -51.83 3.08
CA ALA A 692 41.15 -51.40 2.27
C ALA A 692 40.86 -52.39 1.13
N SER A 693 39.58 -52.48 0.75
CA SER A 693 39.09 -53.30 -0.35
C SER A 693 39.77 -52.94 -1.66
N THR A 694 39.88 -53.93 -2.55
CA THR A 694 40.51 -53.73 -3.86
C THR A 694 39.83 -52.64 -4.68
N ILE A 695 38.51 -52.47 -4.53
CA ILE A 695 37.73 -51.42 -5.21
C ILE A 695 38.15 -50.01 -4.76
N ILE A 696 38.45 -49.82 -3.48
CA ILE A 696 38.97 -48.53 -2.96
C ILE A 696 40.39 -48.32 -3.49
N LEU A 697 41.26 -49.32 -3.38
CA LEU A 697 42.65 -49.25 -3.84
C LEU A 697 42.75 -48.98 -5.35
N ASP A 698 41.91 -49.62 -6.16
CA ASP A 698 41.84 -49.38 -7.61
C ASP A 698 41.36 -47.97 -7.98
N SER A 699 40.67 -47.30 -7.06
CA SER A 699 40.17 -45.94 -7.23
C SER A 699 41.22 -44.87 -6.89
N LEU A 700 42.31 -45.22 -6.19
CA LEU A 700 43.38 -44.27 -5.81
C LEU A 700 44.13 -43.71 -7.02
N ASP A 701 44.25 -44.48 -8.09
CA ASP A 701 44.91 -44.05 -9.33
C ASP A 701 43.98 -43.27 -10.27
N ILE A 702 42.70 -43.09 -9.91
CA ILE A 702 41.69 -42.44 -10.75
C ILE A 702 41.51 -40.98 -10.31
N HIS A 703 42.20 -40.06 -10.97
CA HIS A 703 42.19 -38.66 -10.56
C HIS A 703 41.20 -37.84 -11.41
N THR A 704 41.28 -37.99 -12.73
CA THR A 704 40.52 -37.14 -13.65
C THR A 704 39.24 -37.82 -14.12
N THR A 705 38.10 -37.21 -13.84
CA THR A 705 36.80 -37.56 -14.44
C THR A 705 36.38 -36.53 -15.46
N ARG A 706 36.07 -36.95 -16.68
CA ARG A 706 35.45 -36.09 -17.70
C ARG A 706 34.22 -36.75 -18.25
N SER A 707 33.08 -36.08 -18.15
CA SER A 707 31.81 -36.67 -18.54
C SER A 707 30.87 -35.72 -19.28
N ILE A 708 29.99 -36.32 -20.08
CA ILE A 708 28.83 -35.68 -20.69
C ILE A 708 27.57 -36.36 -20.15
N SER A 709 26.67 -35.58 -19.57
CA SER A 709 25.35 -36.04 -19.13
C SER A 709 24.27 -35.40 -19.99
N THR A 710 23.33 -36.19 -20.48
CA THR A 710 22.10 -35.72 -21.13
C THR A 710 20.90 -36.18 -20.32
N GLY A 711 19.86 -35.37 -20.22
CA GLY A 711 18.68 -35.76 -19.45
C GLY A 711 17.45 -34.92 -19.71
N PHE A 712 16.33 -35.41 -19.19
CA PHE A 712 15.02 -34.79 -19.25
C PHE A 712 14.51 -34.51 -17.84
N THR A 713 13.77 -33.43 -17.69
CA THR A 713 13.07 -33.06 -16.45
C THR A 713 11.64 -32.71 -16.78
N TYR A 714 10.70 -33.37 -16.12
CA TYR A 714 9.26 -33.17 -16.26
C TYR A 714 8.69 -32.72 -14.91
N ASP A 715 8.20 -31.48 -14.83
CA ASP A 715 7.69 -30.88 -13.59
C ASP A 715 6.33 -30.23 -13.86
N THR A 716 5.28 -30.77 -13.23
CA THR A 716 3.88 -30.28 -13.30
C THR A 716 3.33 -29.93 -11.92
N ARG A 717 4.21 -29.74 -10.92
CA ARG A 717 3.81 -29.41 -9.56
C ARG A 717 3.09 -28.07 -9.50
N ASP A 718 2.05 -28.02 -8.67
CA ASP A 718 1.27 -26.81 -8.42
C ASP A 718 2.03 -25.75 -7.62
N ASP A 719 2.86 -26.19 -6.68
CA ASP A 719 3.75 -25.34 -5.90
C ASP A 719 5.16 -25.95 -5.88
N TYR A 720 6.20 -25.13 -6.07
CA TYR A 720 7.58 -25.62 -6.11
C TYR A 720 8.09 -26.07 -4.74
N TYR A 721 7.67 -25.42 -3.66
CA TYR A 721 8.17 -25.68 -2.31
C TYR A 721 7.28 -26.64 -1.53
N ASN A 722 5.96 -26.52 -1.64
CA ASN A 722 4.99 -27.35 -0.92
C ASN A 722 3.90 -27.88 -1.86
N PRO A 723 4.23 -28.85 -2.74
CA PRO A 723 3.32 -29.37 -3.76
C PRO A 723 2.16 -30.15 -3.14
N ALA A 724 0.95 -29.95 -3.65
CA ALA A 724 -0.22 -30.77 -3.30
C ALA A 724 -0.63 -31.72 -4.43
N HIS A 725 -0.27 -31.41 -5.67
CA HIS A 725 -0.52 -32.30 -6.80
C HIS A 725 0.54 -32.16 -7.90
N GLY A 726 0.68 -33.19 -8.73
CA GLY A 726 1.49 -33.16 -9.94
C GLY A 726 2.75 -34.03 -9.86
N TRP A 727 3.56 -33.97 -10.91
CA TRP A 727 4.74 -34.81 -11.11
C TRP A 727 6.03 -34.01 -10.99
N ASN A 728 7.08 -34.64 -10.48
CA ASN A 728 8.46 -34.15 -10.56
C ASN A 728 9.38 -35.32 -10.88
N SER A 729 9.77 -35.43 -12.15
CA SER A 729 10.50 -36.57 -12.67
C SER A 729 11.76 -36.13 -13.41
N LYS A 730 12.83 -36.90 -13.26
CA LYS A 730 14.11 -36.67 -13.94
C LYS A 730 14.67 -38.00 -14.44
N ALA A 731 15.14 -38.03 -15.67
CA ALA A 731 15.91 -39.13 -16.22
C ALA A 731 17.20 -38.59 -16.85
N SER A 732 18.33 -39.24 -16.61
CA SER A 732 19.62 -38.83 -17.17
C SER A 732 20.52 -40.00 -17.50
N LEU A 733 21.29 -39.81 -18.57
CA LEU A 733 22.38 -40.66 -19.02
C LEU A 733 23.68 -39.86 -18.92
N GLU A 734 24.68 -40.42 -18.27
CA GLU A 734 26.02 -39.85 -18.16
C GLU A 734 27.05 -40.82 -18.75
N TYR A 735 27.94 -40.28 -19.57
CA TYR A 735 29.03 -41.00 -20.22
C TYR A 735 30.34 -40.33 -19.83
N ALA A 736 31.27 -41.09 -19.26
CA ALA A 736 32.59 -40.64 -18.86
C ALA A 736 33.69 -41.44 -19.55
N GLY A 737 34.84 -40.81 -19.79
CA GLY A 737 36.00 -41.44 -20.41
C GLY A 737 35.91 -41.57 -21.94
N GLY A 738 36.66 -42.51 -22.51
CA GLY A 738 36.67 -42.77 -23.95
C GLY A 738 37.12 -41.56 -24.78
N LEU A 739 36.25 -41.03 -25.64
CA LEU A 739 36.55 -39.85 -26.46
C LEU A 739 36.77 -38.57 -25.65
N LEU A 740 36.31 -38.52 -24.40
CA LEU A 740 36.48 -37.36 -23.51
C LEU A 740 37.84 -37.38 -22.78
N GLY A 741 38.52 -38.53 -22.76
CA GLY A 741 39.70 -38.79 -21.94
C GLY A 741 39.37 -38.80 -20.44
N GLY A 742 40.41 -38.74 -19.60
CA GLY A 742 40.30 -38.94 -18.15
C GLY A 742 40.55 -40.41 -17.76
N ASP A 743 40.79 -40.63 -16.47
CA ASP A 743 41.16 -41.94 -15.92
C ASP A 743 39.91 -42.79 -15.65
N SER A 744 38.80 -42.12 -15.31
CA SER A 744 37.50 -42.77 -15.13
C SER A 744 36.85 -43.08 -16.48
N ALA A 745 36.27 -44.27 -16.65
CA ALA A 745 35.36 -44.54 -17.76
C ALA A 745 34.13 -45.30 -17.28
N PHE A 746 32.95 -44.74 -17.51
CA PHE A 746 31.68 -45.36 -17.13
C PHE A 746 30.50 -44.82 -17.93
N VAL A 747 29.42 -45.59 -17.90
CA VAL A 747 28.09 -45.18 -18.38
C VAL A 747 27.13 -45.30 -17.21
N LYS A 748 26.43 -44.22 -16.88
CA LYS A 748 25.52 -44.13 -15.73
C LYS A 748 24.14 -43.67 -16.17
N LEU A 749 23.12 -44.42 -15.80
CA LEU A 749 21.71 -44.14 -16.01
C LEU A 749 21.05 -43.90 -14.66
N GLU A 750 20.30 -42.81 -14.54
CA GLU A 750 19.55 -42.49 -13.33
C GLU A 750 18.14 -42.02 -13.68
N GLY A 751 17.15 -42.51 -12.94
CA GLY A 751 15.75 -42.13 -13.09
C GLY A 751 15.14 -41.87 -11.72
N ASN A 752 14.41 -40.77 -11.59
CA ASN A 752 13.62 -40.43 -10.41
C ASN A 752 12.22 -39.99 -10.85
N ILE A 753 11.19 -40.50 -10.18
CA ILE A 753 9.80 -40.12 -10.41
C ILE A 753 9.19 -39.76 -9.06
N GLY A 754 8.64 -38.55 -8.94
CA GLY A 754 7.86 -38.10 -7.80
C GLY A 754 6.44 -37.77 -8.24
N TYR A 755 5.45 -38.22 -7.48
CA TYR A 755 4.02 -37.96 -7.73
C TYR A 755 3.32 -37.52 -6.45
N TYR A 756 2.69 -36.35 -6.49
CA TYR A 756 1.88 -35.79 -5.41
C TYR A 756 0.41 -35.90 -5.78
N HIS A 757 -0.42 -36.33 -4.82
CA HIS A 757 -1.85 -36.49 -5.00
C HIS A 757 -2.64 -36.13 -3.73
N PRO A 758 -3.67 -35.29 -3.81
CA PRO A 758 -4.51 -34.99 -2.65
C PRO A 758 -5.40 -36.20 -2.33
N ILE A 759 -5.12 -36.89 -1.23
CA ILE A 759 -5.91 -38.07 -0.80
C ILE A 759 -7.22 -37.64 -0.14
N TRP A 760 -7.16 -36.64 0.75
CA TRP A 760 -8.34 -36.16 1.45
C TRP A 760 -8.17 -34.74 1.99
N LYS A 761 -9.03 -33.81 1.55
CA LYS A 761 -8.97 -32.38 1.91
C LYS A 761 -7.56 -31.82 1.68
N ALA A 762 -6.79 -31.59 2.76
CA ALA A 762 -5.44 -31.05 2.72
C ALA A 762 -4.37 -32.11 3.01
N VAL A 763 -4.75 -33.39 3.14
CA VAL A 763 -3.83 -34.53 3.27
C VAL A 763 -3.38 -34.95 1.88
N ILE A 764 -2.07 -34.99 1.68
CA ILE A 764 -1.40 -35.25 0.40
C ILE A 764 -0.65 -36.57 0.51
N GLY A 765 -0.87 -37.46 -0.45
CA GLY A 765 0.00 -38.60 -0.70
C GLY A 765 1.15 -38.19 -1.59
N HIS A 766 2.35 -38.64 -1.27
CA HIS A 766 3.51 -38.46 -2.13
C HIS A 766 4.23 -39.79 -2.30
N LEU A 767 4.44 -40.17 -3.56
CA LEU A 767 5.19 -41.37 -3.95
C LEU A 767 6.43 -40.92 -4.71
N ARG A 768 7.61 -41.32 -4.24
CA ARG A 768 8.87 -41.11 -4.93
C ARG A 768 9.57 -42.43 -5.18
N CYS A 769 9.97 -42.69 -6.42
CA CYS A 769 10.75 -43.87 -6.80
C CYS A 769 12.04 -43.44 -7.50
N GLY A 770 13.15 -44.09 -7.19
CA GLY A 770 14.43 -43.87 -7.85
C GLY A 770 15.07 -45.18 -8.29
N ILE A 771 15.69 -45.16 -9.47
CA ILE A 771 16.44 -46.29 -10.03
C ILE A 771 17.77 -45.79 -10.59
N GLY A 772 18.79 -46.64 -10.55
CA GLY A 772 20.11 -46.31 -11.09
C GLY A 772 20.82 -47.55 -11.62
N TYR A 773 21.61 -47.33 -12.67
CA TYR A 773 22.52 -48.32 -13.23
C TYR A 773 23.83 -47.66 -13.65
N VAL A 774 24.96 -48.21 -13.27
CA VAL A 774 26.29 -47.74 -13.68
C VAL A 774 27.14 -48.93 -14.11
N SER A 775 27.88 -48.77 -15.19
CA SER A 775 28.81 -49.78 -15.67
C SER A 775 30.12 -49.16 -16.11
N GLU A 776 31.21 -49.91 -15.93
CA GLU A 776 32.52 -49.57 -16.44
C GLU A 776 32.52 -49.41 -17.98
N GLY A 777 33.26 -48.41 -18.47
CA GLY A 777 33.42 -48.08 -19.89
C GLY A 777 34.69 -48.68 -20.49
N GLY A 778 34.74 -48.80 -21.82
CA GLY A 778 35.73 -49.65 -22.50
C GLY A 778 37.22 -49.26 -22.43
N ASN A 779 37.63 -48.16 -21.77
CA ASN A 779 39.02 -47.64 -21.79
C ASN A 779 39.47 -46.93 -20.49
N GLY A 780 38.79 -47.16 -19.36
CA GLY A 780 39.13 -46.55 -18.05
C GLY A 780 38.38 -47.27 -16.94
N LYS A 781 38.63 -46.91 -15.68
CA LYS A 781 38.07 -47.63 -14.53
C LYS A 781 36.78 -46.96 -14.02
N LEU A 782 35.91 -47.72 -13.35
CA LEU A 782 34.77 -47.17 -12.60
C LEU A 782 35.20 -46.91 -11.14
N PRO A 783 35.40 -45.64 -10.73
CA PRO A 783 35.77 -45.33 -9.35
C PRO A 783 34.63 -45.62 -8.36
N ILE A 784 34.99 -45.96 -7.12
CA ILE A 784 34.04 -46.25 -6.04
C ILE A 784 33.05 -45.10 -5.80
N TYR A 785 33.51 -43.84 -5.85
CA TYR A 785 32.68 -42.66 -5.61
C TYR A 785 31.67 -42.36 -6.73
N GLU A 786 31.67 -43.12 -7.83
CA GLU A 786 30.64 -43.07 -8.88
C GLU A 786 29.61 -44.21 -8.79
N LYS A 787 29.86 -45.22 -7.92
CA LYS A 787 28.90 -46.28 -7.61
C LYS A 787 27.73 -45.75 -6.78
N PHE A 788 26.65 -46.53 -6.68
CA PHE A 788 25.47 -46.14 -5.91
C PHE A 788 25.59 -46.55 -4.45
N PHE A 789 25.02 -45.69 -3.61
CA PHE A 789 24.88 -45.84 -2.17
C PHE A 789 23.50 -45.31 -1.77
N LEU A 790 22.79 -46.01 -0.89
CA LEU A 790 21.50 -45.56 -0.36
C LEU A 790 21.55 -45.32 1.15
N GLY A 791 20.51 -44.66 1.65
CA GLY A 791 20.39 -44.13 3.00
C GLY A 791 20.21 -42.60 3.02
N GLY A 792 19.75 -42.06 4.14
CA GLY A 792 19.52 -40.64 4.34
C GLY A 792 18.18 -40.12 3.81
N ILE A 793 17.96 -38.81 3.99
CA ILE A 793 16.67 -38.14 3.74
C ILE A 793 16.14 -38.23 2.29
N ASP A 794 17.02 -38.49 1.31
CA ASP A 794 16.69 -38.55 -0.12
C ASP A 794 16.40 -39.95 -0.68
N SER A 795 16.58 -41.00 0.13
CA SER A 795 16.32 -42.37 -0.31
C SER A 795 15.61 -43.20 0.76
N VAL A 796 16.33 -43.90 1.63
CA VAL A 796 15.74 -44.72 2.70
C VAL A 796 16.10 -44.09 4.05
N ARG A 797 15.17 -43.31 4.61
CA ARG A 797 15.35 -42.63 5.92
C ARG A 797 15.48 -43.63 7.04
N GLY A 798 16.13 -43.25 8.15
CA GLY A 798 16.41 -44.18 9.25
C GLY A 798 17.71 -44.96 9.10
N PHE A 799 18.26 -45.02 7.88
CA PHE A 799 19.63 -45.45 7.60
C PHE A 799 20.49 -44.22 7.32
N LYS A 800 21.73 -44.18 7.81
CA LYS A 800 22.69 -43.14 7.39
C LYS A 800 23.03 -43.32 5.91
N TYR A 801 23.36 -42.24 5.22
CA TYR A 801 23.83 -42.31 3.83
C TYR A 801 25.03 -43.26 3.72
N GLY A 802 25.10 -44.06 2.67
CA GLY A 802 26.17 -45.05 2.51
C GLY A 802 25.86 -46.41 3.13
N ARG A 803 25.02 -46.48 4.18
CA ARG A 803 24.82 -47.72 4.94
C ARG A 803 24.14 -48.83 4.16
N ILE A 804 23.21 -48.50 3.27
CA ILE A 804 22.62 -49.48 2.36
C ILE A 804 23.55 -49.58 1.15
N SER A 805 24.47 -50.53 1.23
CA SER A 805 25.52 -50.80 0.24
C SER A 805 25.97 -52.26 0.36
N PRO A 806 26.38 -52.89 -0.75
CA PRO A 806 27.18 -54.10 -0.68
C PRO A 806 28.46 -53.87 0.14
N VAL A 807 28.84 -54.89 0.91
CA VAL A 807 30.04 -54.92 1.74
C VAL A 807 31.05 -55.91 1.15
N ASP A 808 32.34 -55.57 1.24
CA ASP A 808 33.42 -56.49 0.93
C ASP A 808 33.54 -57.54 2.06
N PRO A 809 33.39 -58.85 1.78
CA PRO A 809 33.43 -59.88 2.81
C PRO A 809 34.80 -60.02 3.50
N ASP A 810 35.89 -59.60 2.85
CA ASP A 810 37.25 -59.78 3.37
C ASP A 810 37.70 -58.61 4.26
N THR A 811 37.30 -57.38 3.89
CA THR A 811 37.73 -56.15 4.57
C THR A 811 36.65 -55.53 5.44
N GLY A 812 35.37 -55.76 5.13
CA GLY A 812 34.22 -55.12 5.77
C GLY A 812 33.87 -53.74 5.21
N ASP A 813 34.58 -53.27 4.18
CA ASP A 813 34.35 -51.93 3.58
C ASP A 813 33.06 -51.90 2.74
N ARG A 814 32.42 -50.73 2.67
CA ARG A 814 31.26 -50.51 1.81
C ARG A 814 31.71 -50.10 0.42
N ILE A 815 31.47 -50.99 -0.54
CA ILE A 815 32.02 -50.89 -1.90
C ILE A 815 31.05 -50.37 -2.95
N GLY A 816 29.83 -49.98 -2.53
CA GLY A 816 28.77 -49.52 -3.42
C GLY A 816 28.30 -50.62 -4.39
N GLY A 817 27.30 -50.28 -5.21
CA GLY A 817 26.80 -51.19 -6.24
C GLY A 817 26.60 -50.51 -7.59
N GLU A 818 26.54 -51.35 -8.62
CA GLU A 818 26.26 -50.95 -10.00
C GLU A 818 24.77 -50.66 -10.23
N TYR A 819 23.88 -51.18 -9.37
CA TYR A 819 22.44 -50.98 -9.47
C TYR A 819 21.89 -50.42 -8.16
N MET A 820 20.88 -49.55 -8.25
CA MET A 820 20.10 -49.12 -7.10
C MET A 820 18.61 -49.04 -7.41
N GLY A 821 17.79 -49.21 -6.39
CA GLY A 821 16.35 -48.98 -6.45
C GLY A 821 15.80 -48.57 -5.09
N PHE A 822 14.96 -47.54 -5.04
CA PHE A 822 14.25 -47.16 -3.83
C PHE A 822 12.84 -46.62 -4.10
N THR A 823 12.01 -46.64 -3.07
CA THR A 823 10.65 -46.11 -3.04
C THR A 823 10.40 -45.45 -1.68
N GLN A 824 9.89 -44.23 -1.69
CA GLN A 824 9.42 -43.47 -0.53
C GLN A 824 7.92 -43.24 -0.68
N ILE A 825 7.15 -43.73 0.28
CA ILE A 825 5.70 -43.54 0.34
C ILE A 825 5.39 -42.63 1.51
N GLU A 826 4.84 -41.46 1.25
CA GLU A 826 4.61 -40.41 2.24
C GLU A 826 3.15 -40.03 2.33
N THR A 827 2.70 -39.75 3.55
CA THR A 827 1.44 -39.04 3.83
C THR A 827 1.77 -37.74 4.53
N ILE A 828 1.49 -36.62 3.87
CA ILE A 828 1.76 -35.26 4.33
C ILE A 828 0.44 -34.64 4.76
N PHE A 829 0.39 -34.06 5.95
CA PHE A 829 -0.82 -33.43 6.49
C PHE A 829 -0.49 -32.09 7.12
N PRO A 830 -1.33 -31.06 6.98
CA PRO A 830 -1.06 -29.77 7.59
C PRO A 830 -1.13 -29.88 9.11
N ILE A 831 -0.20 -29.21 9.80
CA ILE A 831 -0.27 -28.94 11.24
C ILE A 831 -0.71 -27.49 11.44
N LEU A 832 -0.09 -26.54 10.72
CA LEU A 832 -0.46 -25.12 10.67
C LEU A 832 -0.35 -24.59 9.24
N LYS A 833 -1.46 -24.68 8.48
CA LYS A 833 -1.52 -24.29 7.06
C LYS A 833 -1.08 -22.84 6.80
N ASN A 834 -1.42 -21.94 7.72
CA ASN A 834 -1.11 -20.51 7.64
C ASN A 834 0.37 -20.18 7.91
N MET A 835 1.14 -21.12 8.46
CA MET A 835 2.59 -20.99 8.70
C MET A 835 3.41 -21.91 7.81
N GLY A 836 2.77 -22.63 6.88
CA GLY A 836 3.44 -23.62 6.04
C GLY A 836 4.05 -24.79 6.82
N LEU A 837 3.46 -25.15 7.96
CA LEU A 837 3.92 -26.26 8.81
C LEU A 837 3.08 -27.52 8.53
N ASN A 838 3.74 -28.58 8.09
CA ASN A 838 3.13 -29.87 7.77
C ASN A 838 3.81 -30.98 8.58
N GLY A 839 3.04 -32.00 8.95
CA GLY A 839 3.55 -33.28 9.41
C GLY A 839 3.68 -34.24 8.24
N VAL A 840 4.59 -35.20 8.36
CA VAL A 840 4.76 -36.29 7.40
C VAL A 840 4.87 -37.61 8.14
N CYS A 841 4.23 -38.65 7.63
CA CYS A 841 4.51 -40.04 7.96
C CYS A 841 5.01 -40.74 6.70
N PHE A 842 5.97 -41.65 6.81
CA PHE A 842 6.55 -42.30 5.65
C PHE A 842 6.87 -43.79 5.88
N LEU A 843 6.91 -44.52 4.76
CA LEU A 843 7.45 -45.86 4.60
C LEU A 843 8.45 -45.79 3.44
N ASP A 844 9.72 -46.08 3.73
CA ASP A 844 10.76 -46.13 2.73
C ASP A 844 11.25 -47.56 2.55
N MET A 845 11.64 -47.89 1.32
CA MET A 845 12.27 -49.17 1.00
C MET A 845 13.26 -49.01 -0.14
N GLY A 846 14.37 -49.73 -0.11
CA GLY A 846 15.35 -49.68 -1.18
C GLY A 846 16.55 -50.58 -0.94
N ASN A 847 17.32 -50.82 -2.00
CA ASN A 847 18.59 -51.53 -1.90
C ASN A 847 19.55 -51.17 -3.05
N VAL A 848 20.80 -51.59 -2.88
CA VAL A 848 21.91 -51.42 -3.81
C VAL A 848 22.50 -52.80 -4.10
N TRP A 849 22.73 -53.11 -5.38
CA TRP A 849 23.19 -54.43 -5.81
C TRP A 849 24.45 -54.37 -6.68
N LYS A 850 25.25 -55.43 -6.59
CA LYS A 850 26.38 -55.66 -7.51
C LYS A 850 25.87 -56.25 -8.83
N LYS A 851 26.60 -56.04 -9.92
CA LYS A 851 26.26 -56.57 -11.25
C LYS A 851 26.08 -58.08 -11.32
N ASP A 852 26.89 -58.83 -10.57
CA ASP A 852 26.88 -60.30 -10.58
C ASP A 852 25.93 -60.92 -9.54
N SER A 853 25.15 -60.08 -8.84
CA SER A 853 24.13 -60.54 -7.88
C SER A 853 22.76 -60.70 -8.56
N ALA A 854 21.97 -61.68 -8.12
CA ALA A 854 20.58 -61.80 -8.58
C ALA A 854 19.76 -60.63 -8.03
N TYR A 855 18.98 -59.96 -8.87
CA TYR A 855 18.04 -58.93 -8.42
C TYR A 855 16.93 -59.58 -7.60
N ASP A 856 17.02 -59.47 -6.27
CA ASP A 856 16.04 -60.03 -5.38
C ASP A 856 15.27 -58.92 -4.67
N LEU A 857 14.04 -58.63 -5.12
CA LEU A 857 13.19 -57.63 -4.48
C LEU A 857 12.80 -58.01 -3.03
N SER A 858 13.11 -59.23 -2.56
CA SER A 858 12.90 -59.62 -1.17
C SER A 858 13.96 -59.06 -0.21
N ASP A 859 15.14 -58.65 -0.71
CA ASP A 859 16.26 -58.12 0.08
C ASP A 859 16.18 -56.61 0.35
N LEU A 860 15.08 -55.96 -0.08
CA LEU A 860 14.88 -54.54 0.11
C LEU A 860 14.92 -54.17 1.59
N ARG A 861 15.81 -53.24 1.94
CA ARG A 861 15.89 -52.66 3.29
C ARG A 861 14.73 -51.69 3.46
N LYS A 862 14.09 -51.71 4.63
CA LYS A 862 12.83 -50.99 4.87
C LYS A 862 12.90 -50.17 6.15
N SER A 863 12.22 -49.03 6.14
CA SER A 863 12.07 -48.18 7.32
C SER A 863 10.71 -47.48 7.35
N VAL A 864 10.27 -47.10 8.54
CA VAL A 864 9.06 -46.30 8.74
C VAL A 864 9.36 -45.13 9.63
N GLY A 865 8.64 -44.03 9.49
CA GLY A 865 8.94 -42.86 10.29
C GLY A 865 7.92 -41.75 10.21
N PHE A 866 8.25 -40.67 10.90
CA PHE A 866 7.45 -39.45 10.92
C PHE A 866 8.33 -38.22 11.01
N GLY A 867 7.79 -37.06 10.68
CA GLY A 867 8.53 -35.82 10.71
C GLY A 867 7.67 -34.58 10.56
N VAL A 868 8.35 -33.45 10.50
CA VAL A 868 7.78 -32.11 10.35
C VAL A 868 8.49 -31.40 9.21
N ARG A 869 7.71 -30.75 8.35
CA ARG A 869 8.17 -29.88 7.26
C ARG A 869 7.67 -28.46 7.51
N TRP A 870 8.56 -27.47 7.49
CA TRP A 870 8.22 -26.08 7.76
C TRP A 870 8.76 -25.14 6.69
N LEU A 871 7.85 -24.49 5.96
CA LEU A 871 8.21 -23.42 5.04
C LEU A 871 8.47 -22.13 5.84
N SER A 872 9.69 -22.01 6.38
CA SER A 872 10.09 -20.85 7.19
C SER A 872 10.39 -19.61 6.32
N PRO A 873 10.48 -18.41 6.90
CA PRO A 873 10.95 -17.21 6.19
C PRO A 873 12.34 -17.36 5.56
N MET A 874 13.17 -18.27 6.10
CA MET A 874 14.53 -18.56 5.61
C MET A 874 14.55 -19.69 4.56
N GLY A 875 13.40 -20.31 4.27
CA GLY A 875 13.24 -21.41 3.33
C GLY A 875 12.69 -22.70 3.95
N PRO A 876 12.51 -23.75 3.13
CA PRO A 876 11.98 -25.06 3.55
C PRO A 876 12.89 -25.78 4.56
N LEU A 877 12.30 -26.31 5.63
CA LEU A 877 12.97 -27.11 6.67
C LEU A 877 12.29 -28.48 6.80
N ARG A 878 13.05 -29.57 6.82
CA ARG A 878 12.56 -30.93 7.06
C ARG A 878 13.26 -31.51 8.28
N ILE A 879 12.50 -32.09 9.20
CA ILE A 879 13.00 -32.84 10.37
C ILE A 879 12.24 -34.16 10.41
N GLU A 880 12.91 -35.28 10.18
CA GLU A 880 12.25 -36.56 9.93
C GLU A 880 12.98 -37.68 10.71
N TRP A 881 12.27 -38.39 11.57
CA TRP A 881 12.80 -39.56 12.27
C TRP A 881 12.37 -40.85 11.56
N GLY A 882 13.33 -41.70 11.24
CA GLY A 882 13.10 -43.01 10.65
C GLY A 882 13.53 -44.14 11.59
N TYR A 883 12.70 -45.16 11.70
CA TYR A 883 12.97 -46.42 12.40
C TYR A 883 13.23 -47.53 11.39
N ASN A 884 14.36 -48.23 11.57
CA ASN A 884 14.75 -49.33 10.70
C ASN A 884 13.97 -50.61 11.09
N ILE A 885 13.12 -51.11 10.20
CA ILE A 885 12.34 -52.33 10.45
C ILE A 885 13.04 -53.59 9.91
N ASP A 886 14.07 -53.42 9.08
CA ASP A 886 14.81 -54.50 8.44
C ASP A 886 16.31 -54.35 8.78
N LYS A 887 16.60 -54.42 10.07
CA LYS A 887 17.92 -54.12 10.65
C LYS A 887 18.88 -55.30 10.50
N GLU A 888 20.09 -55.03 9.99
CA GLU A 888 21.20 -55.98 9.99
C GLU A 888 22.24 -55.63 11.06
N GLU A 889 23.24 -56.52 11.24
CA GLU A 889 24.33 -56.30 12.18
C GLU A 889 25.16 -55.06 11.77
N GLY A 890 25.43 -54.17 12.73
CA GLY A 890 26.14 -52.91 12.47
C GLY A 890 25.26 -51.71 12.11
N ASP A 891 23.96 -51.91 11.87
CA ASP A 891 23.04 -50.81 11.60
C ASP A 891 22.55 -50.08 12.85
N ASP A 892 22.25 -48.80 12.67
CA ASP A 892 21.52 -48.02 13.65
C ASP A 892 20.04 -48.47 13.71
N THR A 893 19.46 -48.49 14.91
CA THR A 893 18.04 -48.87 15.10
C THR A 893 17.08 -47.82 14.55
N SER A 894 17.48 -46.55 14.60
CA SER A 894 16.70 -45.43 14.11
C SER A 894 17.61 -44.24 13.87
N ASN A 895 17.18 -43.30 13.03
CA ASN A 895 17.96 -42.12 12.70
C ASN A 895 17.09 -40.85 12.59
N TRP A 896 17.62 -39.70 13.00
CA TRP A 896 17.00 -38.38 12.81
C TRP A 896 17.64 -37.66 11.63
N GLU A 897 16.84 -37.33 10.63
CA GLU A 897 17.25 -36.63 9.41
C GLU A 897 16.80 -35.17 9.47
N PHE A 898 17.65 -34.28 8.96
CA PHE A 898 17.35 -32.86 8.86
C PHE A 898 17.82 -32.31 7.53
N ARG A 899 17.03 -31.39 6.96
CA ARG A 899 17.41 -30.63 5.78
C ARG A 899 16.88 -29.21 5.86
N MET A 900 17.71 -28.26 5.45
CA MET A 900 17.33 -26.87 5.23
C MET A 900 17.61 -26.48 3.77
N GLY A 901 16.62 -25.90 3.09
CA GLY A 901 16.68 -25.54 1.68
C GLY A 901 16.21 -26.65 0.72
N GLY A 902 16.09 -26.31 -0.57
CA GLY A 902 15.50 -27.18 -1.60
C GLY A 902 13.96 -27.17 -1.61
N SER A 903 13.31 -27.99 -2.43
CA SER A 903 11.86 -28.26 -2.34
C SER A 903 11.59 -29.41 -1.36
N PHE A 904 10.37 -29.49 -0.80
CA PHE A 904 9.99 -30.55 0.13
C PHE A 904 9.90 -31.94 -0.48
#